data_AF-A0A9E5R3X4-F1
#
_entry.id   AF-A0A9E5R3X4-F1
#
_cell.length_a   1.000
_cell.length_b   1.000
_cell.length_c   1.000
_cell.angle_alpha   90.00
_cell.angle_beta   90.00
_cell.angle_gamma   90.00
#
_symmetry.space_group_name_H-M   'P 1'
#
loop_
_entity.id
_entity.type
_entity.pdbx_description
1 polymer ?
#
loop_
_entity_poly.entity_id
_entity_poly.type
_entity_poly.pdbx_seq_one_letter_code
_entity_poly.pdbx_strand_id
1 'polypeptide(L)'
;MLHGLQQLGFGQTPFALRYGSVLIHLLTMAVGMRVACRWYGLGAGALAGTLLALSPLLWEYAQEVRAYVVVPLFALLLLGGAEAILQPRARIPWRTWAGVLAIELAALYTHNLAVPLVAWLNLVIISALGWQTWRRRGPAQRRLLAWLAAQTTLFLLYLPWLLTQSRSGTSLNSVPQPSWALVQDIWQAYFFPVTAERLPGELRLTLGVLAILVGFSLVLNSLRDRSLKRALITSQALLLPALSTALLIAASIDFHPRYFVAGVPATLLLLVTAERHRLPNFVVLSLGTVIFLQSTALIQREPAYQHDDFRAVATYYASLPPEARIIIPYGDEPAFSAYYAAQLGIQAQFVELPLHSSPAAAIRRLNSALLPGQPTHFELLTWFQLPADDRLMLGCLLAGAGHPTNFFGAYGLSSRAYTLSQPIEPHPLPIAARFEGPLGLEGAWLVEGGASPCLHTAWQLDAPAPDPSFRLAVQVETPVPGWALLRQDATLRRDDQAEVGDWAPGDQGSAFASLAPPPGTPPGDYAWALSLYSLPQVAWTDGRAARPWAVLDAEGRFAGHQLALPQLALPGSPDLALDQVYITRFSDLRTDQDSFPGGGLEPTITPRSLPRPTPALEVRQPAQPTPAELRLVGADFVLRHPLPDWAGYAWATFPLPLSGQGAVEVWWGQQPMLQYTLLPTDRLFSAPAIEQATAAHFPNVGHLLGANQVPEAVEVGTPFAVEVVWQAEPAPDLRVDYVVFVQLLTPDGRLLAQSDAPPAAGTRPASGWLPHEFILDLHTLDWKALDYRGERP
;
A
#
# COMPACT_ATOMS: atom_id res chain seq x y z
N MET A 1 1.48 -26.53 -27.56
CA MET A 1 0.59 -27.70 -27.33
C MET A 1 -0.89 -27.30 -27.23
N LEU A 2 -1.25 -26.26 -26.45
CA LEU A 2 -2.64 -25.81 -26.27
C LEU A 2 -3.30 -25.22 -27.53
N HIS A 3 -2.60 -24.41 -28.33
CA HIS A 3 -3.09 -23.98 -29.65
C HIS A 3 -3.32 -25.15 -30.63
N GLY A 4 -2.57 -26.25 -30.48
CA GLY A 4 -2.76 -27.46 -31.29
C GLY A 4 -4.08 -28.17 -30.99
N LEU A 5 -4.57 -28.14 -29.74
CA LEU A 5 -5.88 -28.69 -29.37
C LEU A 5 -7.04 -27.81 -29.86
N GLN A 6 -6.87 -26.48 -29.90
CA GLN A 6 -7.82 -25.58 -30.56
C GLN A 6 -7.95 -25.90 -32.05
N GLN A 7 -6.82 -26.14 -32.72
CA GLN A 7 -6.79 -26.54 -34.15
C GLN A 7 -7.41 -27.93 -34.39
N LEU A 8 -7.49 -28.78 -33.37
CA LEU A 8 -8.13 -30.11 -33.42
C LEU A 8 -9.64 -30.07 -33.20
N GLY A 9 -10.27 -28.89 -33.15
CA GLY A 9 -11.73 -28.75 -33.19
C GLY A 9 -12.45 -28.77 -31.84
N PHE A 10 -11.74 -28.67 -30.71
CA PHE A 10 -12.36 -28.65 -29.37
C PHE A 10 -13.00 -27.29 -28.98
N GLY A 11 -12.89 -26.26 -29.84
CA GLY A 11 -13.47 -24.93 -29.60
C GLY A 11 -12.61 -24.03 -28.71
N GLN A 12 -13.13 -22.84 -28.38
CA GLN A 12 -12.44 -21.80 -27.58
C GLN A 12 -13.00 -21.63 -26.16
N THR A 13 -13.82 -22.57 -25.70
CA THR A 13 -14.42 -22.49 -24.36
C THR A 13 -13.33 -22.63 -23.28
N PRO A 14 -13.52 -22.04 -22.09
CA PRO A 14 -12.61 -22.26 -20.96
C PRO A 14 -12.38 -23.75 -20.65
N PHE A 15 -13.42 -24.57 -20.81
CA PHE A 15 -13.33 -26.02 -20.65
C PHE A 15 -12.34 -26.65 -21.66
N ALA A 16 -12.46 -26.32 -22.94
CA ALA A 16 -11.59 -26.87 -24.00
C ALA A 16 -10.12 -26.50 -23.78
N LEU A 17 -9.86 -25.26 -23.32
CA LEU A 17 -8.51 -24.80 -23.03
C LEU A 17 -7.88 -25.53 -21.83
N ARG A 18 -8.67 -25.85 -20.80
CA ARG A 18 -8.18 -26.56 -19.60
C ARG A 18 -8.01 -28.06 -19.83
N TYR A 19 -8.71 -28.64 -20.82
CA TYR A 19 -8.70 -30.07 -21.08
C TYR A 19 -7.29 -30.65 -21.35
N GLY A 20 -6.41 -29.88 -22.00
CA GLY A 20 -5.03 -30.28 -22.23
C GLY A 20 -4.26 -30.54 -20.93
N SER A 21 -4.44 -29.68 -19.92
CA SER A 21 -3.81 -29.84 -18.60
C SER A 21 -4.33 -31.06 -17.85
N VAL A 22 -5.64 -31.32 -17.94
CA VAL A 22 -6.27 -32.52 -17.38
C VAL A 22 -5.69 -33.78 -18.00
N LEU A 23 -5.56 -33.84 -19.34
CA LEU A 23 -4.96 -34.99 -20.02
C LEU A 23 -3.51 -35.23 -19.61
N ILE A 24 -2.72 -34.16 -19.47
CA ILE A 24 -1.33 -34.25 -19.01
C ILE A 24 -1.27 -34.79 -17.57
N HIS A 25 -2.17 -34.35 -16.69
CA HIS A 25 -2.23 -34.87 -15.33
C HIS A 25 -2.63 -36.36 -15.29
N LEU A 26 -3.61 -36.78 -16.11
CA LEU A 26 -3.98 -38.20 -16.25
C LEU A 26 -2.79 -39.06 -16.72
N LEU A 27 -1.99 -38.55 -17.67
CA LEU A 27 -0.75 -39.20 -18.10
C LEU A 27 0.28 -39.27 -16.97
N THR A 28 0.40 -38.20 -16.17
CA THR A 28 1.28 -38.16 -14.98
C THR A 28 0.91 -39.26 -14.00
N MET A 29 -0.39 -39.40 -13.68
CA MET A 29 -0.91 -40.47 -12.83
C MET A 29 -0.61 -41.86 -13.40
N ALA A 30 -0.89 -42.07 -14.69
CA ALA A 30 -0.67 -43.36 -15.35
C ALA A 30 0.80 -43.76 -15.39
N VAL A 31 1.71 -42.82 -15.68
CA VAL A 31 3.15 -43.06 -15.65
C VAL A 31 3.64 -43.32 -14.23
N GLY A 32 3.17 -42.56 -13.25
CA GLY A 32 3.51 -42.76 -11.83
C GLY A 32 3.08 -44.13 -11.33
N MET A 33 1.83 -44.52 -11.61
CA MET A 33 1.30 -45.86 -11.33
C MET A 33 2.12 -46.93 -12.02
N ARG A 34 2.48 -46.77 -13.30
CA ARG A 34 3.29 -47.74 -14.05
C ARG A 34 4.70 -47.89 -13.48
N VAL A 35 5.35 -46.78 -13.08
CA VAL A 35 6.68 -46.80 -12.45
C VAL A 35 6.63 -47.57 -11.13
N ALA A 36 5.67 -47.25 -10.26
CA ALA A 36 5.48 -47.94 -8.99
C ALA A 36 5.09 -49.41 -9.17
N CYS A 37 4.18 -49.74 -10.09
CA CYS A 37 3.81 -51.12 -10.47
C CYS A 37 5.04 -51.93 -10.87
N ARG A 38 5.86 -51.40 -11.78
CA ARG A 38 7.07 -52.06 -12.28
C ARG A 38 8.10 -52.26 -11.17
N TRP A 39 8.16 -51.37 -10.19
CA TRP A 39 9.17 -51.40 -9.15
C TRP A 39 8.79 -52.23 -7.94
N TYR A 40 7.51 -52.22 -7.56
CA TYR A 40 7.04 -52.71 -6.27
C TYR A 40 5.72 -53.52 -6.33
N GLY A 41 5.11 -53.68 -7.51
CA GLY A 41 3.90 -54.48 -7.71
C GLY A 41 2.61 -53.67 -7.78
N LEU A 42 1.49 -54.35 -8.05
CA LEU A 42 0.19 -53.71 -8.35
C LEU A 42 -0.35 -52.83 -7.21
N GLY A 43 -0.22 -53.27 -5.95
CA GLY A 43 -0.69 -52.49 -4.79
C GLY A 43 0.01 -51.14 -4.65
N ALA A 44 1.34 -51.14 -4.76
CA ALA A 44 2.16 -49.93 -4.75
C ALA A 44 1.83 -49.00 -5.94
N GLY A 45 1.54 -49.57 -7.10
CA GLY A 45 1.08 -48.81 -8.26
C GLY A 45 -0.27 -48.12 -8.03
N ALA A 46 -1.25 -48.86 -7.50
CA ALA A 46 -2.55 -48.31 -7.17
C ALA A 46 -2.44 -47.19 -6.11
N LEU A 47 -1.61 -47.38 -5.07
CA LEU A 47 -1.35 -46.34 -4.08
C LEU A 47 -0.70 -45.10 -4.73
N ALA A 48 0.34 -45.26 -5.53
CA ALA A 48 1.02 -44.16 -6.21
C ALA A 48 0.08 -43.35 -7.10
N GLY A 49 -0.71 -44.03 -7.94
CA GLY A 49 -1.69 -43.39 -8.82
C GLY A 49 -2.76 -42.62 -8.03
N THR A 50 -3.23 -43.18 -6.92
CA THR A 50 -4.24 -42.53 -6.07
C THR A 50 -3.67 -41.32 -5.33
N LEU A 51 -2.45 -41.41 -4.79
CA LEU A 51 -1.79 -40.27 -4.13
C LEU A 51 -1.51 -39.12 -5.10
N LEU A 52 -1.12 -39.42 -6.35
CA LEU A 52 -0.96 -38.40 -7.39
C LEU A 52 -2.29 -37.74 -7.74
N ALA A 53 -3.39 -38.52 -7.79
CA ALA A 53 -4.74 -38.00 -8.03
C ALA A 53 -5.26 -37.12 -6.88
N LEU A 54 -4.92 -37.47 -5.65
CA LEU A 54 -5.32 -36.76 -4.43
C LEU A 54 -4.31 -35.69 -4.01
N SER A 55 -3.33 -35.34 -4.84
CA SER A 55 -2.42 -34.23 -4.56
C SER A 55 -3.13 -32.90 -4.84
N PRO A 56 -3.38 -32.05 -3.82
CA PRO A 56 -4.09 -30.78 -4.03
C PRO A 56 -3.38 -29.88 -5.03
N LEU A 57 -2.04 -29.79 -4.97
CA LEU A 57 -1.24 -28.99 -5.89
C LEU A 57 -1.41 -29.46 -7.34
N LEU A 58 -1.29 -30.77 -7.58
CA LEU A 58 -1.40 -31.30 -8.94
C LEU A 58 -2.84 -31.24 -9.46
N TRP A 59 -3.83 -31.42 -8.59
CA TRP A 59 -5.25 -31.32 -8.92
C TRP A 59 -5.66 -29.91 -9.33
N GLU A 60 -5.21 -28.89 -8.59
CA GLU A 60 -5.49 -27.48 -8.93
C GLU A 60 -4.86 -27.11 -10.27
N TYR A 61 -3.57 -27.38 -10.45
CA TYR A 61 -2.87 -27.03 -11.68
C TYR A 61 -3.31 -27.85 -12.90
N ALA A 62 -3.92 -29.02 -12.71
CA ALA A 62 -4.57 -29.76 -13.79
C ALA A 62 -5.80 -29.03 -14.37
N GLN A 63 -6.38 -28.10 -13.61
CA GLN A 63 -7.53 -27.29 -14.02
C GLN A 63 -7.14 -25.93 -14.59
N GLU A 64 -5.86 -25.55 -14.51
CA GLU A 64 -5.37 -24.30 -15.08
C GLU A 64 -4.80 -24.49 -16.50
N VAL A 65 -4.81 -23.42 -17.30
CA VAL A 65 -4.19 -23.41 -18.64
C VAL A 65 -2.71 -23.00 -18.52
N ARG A 66 -1.88 -23.90 -17.98
CA ARG A 66 -0.47 -23.59 -17.64
C ARG A 66 0.49 -24.64 -18.16
N ALA A 67 1.61 -24.18 -18.73
CA ALA A 67 2.62 -25.07 -19.31
C ALA A 67 3.34 -25.94 -18.26
N TYR A 68 3.47 -25.49 -17.02
CA TYR A 68 4.21 -26.24 -15.98
C TYR A 68 3.50 -27.52 -15.49
N VAL A 69 2.23 -27.74 -15.85
CA VAL A 69 1.49 -28.96 -15.48
C VAL A 69 2.16 -30.26 -15.98
N VAL A 70 2.98 -30.17 -17.03
CA VAL A 70 3.73 -31.33 -17.58
C VAL A 70 5.02 -31.65 -16.82
N VAL A 71 5.53 -30.75 -15.98
CA VAL A 71 6.82 -30.93 -15.30
C VAL A 71 6.83 -32.17 -14.39
N PRO A 72 5.77 -32.48 -13.62
CA PRO A 72 5.66 -33.74 -12.88
C PRO A 72 5.73 -35.00 -13.75
N LEU A 73 5.17 -34.97 -14.96
CA LEU A 73 5.29 -36.07 -15.94
C LEU A 73 6.75 -36.26 -16.35
N PHE A 74 7.44 -35.17 -16.69
CA PHE A 74 8.87 -35.24 -17.02
C PHE A 74 9.70 -35.74 -15.84
N ALA A 75 9.37 -35.34 -14.61
CA ALA A 75 10.07 -35.82 -13.41
C ALA A 75 9.99 -37.35 -13.28
N LEU A 76 8.82 -37.94 -13.51
CA LEU A 76 8.60 -39.40 -13.49
C LEU A 76 9.28 -40.12 -14.66
N LEU A 77 9.23 -39.55 -15.86
CA LEU A 77 9.88 -40.12 -17.04
C LEU A 77 11.40 -40.14 -16.90
N LEU A 78 11.99 -39.04 -16.42
CA LEU A 78 13.43 -38.95 -16.16
C LEU A 78 13.85 -39.80 -14.96
N LEU A 79 12.98 -40.01 -13.97
CA LEU A 79 13.21 -40.98 -12.90
C LEU A 79 13.36 -42.41 -13.44
N GLY A 80 12.48 -42.81 -14.36
CA GLY A 80 12.58 -44.09 -15.08
C GLY A 80 13.81 -44.17 -15.99
N GLY A 81 14.15 -43.06 -16.67
CA GLY A 81 15.34 -42.94 -17.51
C GLY A 81 16.65 -43.10 -16.73
N ALA A 82 16.74 -42.46 -15.56
CA ALA A 82 17.88 -42.57 -14.66
C ALA A 82 18.12 -44.01 -14.20
N GLU A 83 17.05 -44.72 -13.84
CA GLU A 83 17.13 -46.15 -13.51
C GLU A 83 17.64 -46.95 -14.72
N ALA A 84 17.13 -46.70 -15.92
CA ALA A 84 17.53 -47.43 -17.12
C ALA A 84 19.03 -47.24 -17.45
N ILE A 85 19.58 -46.04 -17.25
CA ILE A 85 21.00 -45.72 -17.48
C ILE A 85 21.90 -46.34 -16.41
N LEU A 86 21.48 -46.29 -15.14
CA LEU A 86 22.28 -46.77 -13.99
C LEU A 86 22.16 -48.28 -13.76
N GLN A 87 21.31 -48.99 -14.48
CA GLN A 87 21.23 -50.44 -14.40
C GLN A 87 22.58 -51.11 -14.77
N PRO A 88 22.97 -52.20 -14.07
CA PRO A 88 24.22 -52.92 -14.30
C PRO A 88 24.13 -53.83 -15.54
N ARG A 89 23.86 -53.24 -16.71
CA ARG A 89 23.91 -53.94 -18.02
C ARG A 89 25.32 -53.85 -18.61
N ALA A 90 25.63 -54.53 -19.71
CA ALA A 90 26.91 -54.33 -20.42
C ALA A 90 26.85 -53.11 -21.35
N ARG A 91 25.78 -53.02 -22.16
CA ARG A 91 25.50 -51.91 -23.07
C ARG A 91 24.08 -51.38 -22.83
N ILE A 92 23.94 -50.06 -22.85
CA ILE A 92 22.64 -49.38 -22.81
C ILE A 92 22.23 -49.13 -24.27
N PRO A 93 21.02 -49.49 -24.70
CA PRO A 93 20.59 -49.29 -26.09
C PRO A 93 20.54 -47.80 -26.41
N TRP A 94 20.92 -47.42 -27.63
CA TRP A 94 20.96 -46.01 -28.07
C TRP A 94 19.60 -45.32 -27.93
N ARG A 95 18.50 -46.08 -28.08
CA ARG A 95 17.12 -45.58 -27.89
C ARG A 95 16.87 -45.04 -26.48
N THR A 96 17.51 -45.62 -25.45
CA THR A 96 17.39 -45.11 -24.07
C THR A 96 18.10 -43.77 -23.93
N TRP A 97 19.31 -43.63 -24.50
CA TRP A 97 20.04 -42.36 -24.52
C TRP A 97 19.26 -41.28 -25.27
N ALA A 98 18.82 -41.59 -26.49
CA ALA A 98 18.03 -40.67 -27.30
C ALA A 98 16.70 -40.30 -26.63
N GLY A 99 16.05 -41.26 -25.97
CA GLY A 99 14.80 -41.02 -25.25
C GLY A 99 14.98 -40.09 -24.04
N VAL A 100 16.00 -40.31 -23.22
CA VAL A 100 16.32 -39.43 -22.08
C VAL A 100 16.65 -38.02 -22.57
N LEU A 101 17.53 -37.91 -23.57
CA LEU A 101 17.90 -36.62 -24.17
C LEU A 101 16.69 -35.88 -24.75
N ALA A 102 15.79 -36.60 -25.44
CA ALA A 102 14.58 -36.01 -26.00
C ALA A 102 13.62 -35.51 -24.90
N ILE A 103 13.50 -36.24 -23.79
CA ILE A 103 12.70 -35.81 -22.64
C ILE A 103 13.32 -34.58 -21.96
N GLU A 104 14.65 -34.55 -21.76
CA GLU A 104 15.35 -33.39 -21.21
C GLU A 104 15.15 -32.15 -22.10
N LEU A 105 15.31 -32.31 -23.41
CA LEU A 105 15.12 -31.23 -24.39
C LEU A 105 13.67 -30.73 -24.37
N ALA A 106 12.69 -31.64 -24.40
CA ALA A 106 11.28 -31.29 -24.34
C ALA A 106 10.94 -30.57 -23.02
N ALA A 107 11.52 -31.00 -21.90
CA ALA A 107 11.29 -30.38 -20.60
C ALA A 107 11.83 -28.94 -20.55
N LEU A 108 13.07 -28.72 -21.00
CA LEU A 108 13.69 -27.39 -21.03
C LEU A 108 12.96 -26.42 -21.97
N TYR A 109 12.52 -26.89 -23.14
CA TYR A 109 11.75 -26.07 -24.09
C TYR A 109 10.28 -25.86 -23.69
N THR A 110 9.76 -26.63 -22.73
CA THR A 110 8.39 -26.43 -22.25
C THR A 110 8.32 -25.43 -21.11
N HIS A 111 9.23 -25.51 -20.13
CA HIS A 111 9.21 -24.59 -18.99
C HIS A 111 10.51 -24.57 -18.18
N ASN A 112 10.90 -23.38 -17.70
CA ASN A 112 12.06 -23.17 -16.82
C ASN A 112 12.03 -23.96 -15.50
N LEU A 113 10.86 -24.42 -15.04
CA LEU A 113 10.76 -25.28 -13.86
C LEU A 113 11.36 -26.67 -14.07
N ALA A 114 11.71 -27.02 -15.31
CA ALA A 114 12.45 -28.24 -15.62
C ALA A 114 13.97 -28.10 -15.38
N VAL A 115 14.51 -26.90 -15.20
CA VAL A 115 15.97 -26.71 -14.98
C VAL A 115 16.46 -27.44 -13.72
N PRO A 116 15.81 -27.33 -12.54
CA PRO A 116 16.16 -28.13 -11.36
C PRO A 116 16.09 -29.64 -11.61
N LEU A 117 15.18 -30.08 -12.48
CA LEU A 117 15.01 -31.49 -12.83
C LEU A 117 16.17 -32.02 -13.67
N VAL A 118 16.63 -31.27 -14.68
CA VAL A 118 17.81 -31.62 -15.48
C VAL A 118 19.09 -31.55 -14.63
N ALA A 119 19.18 -30.58 -13.73
CA ALA A 119 20.28 -30.48 -12.77
C ALA A 119 20.34 -31.70 -11.83
N TRP A 120 19.20 -32.10 -11.26
CA TRP A 120 19.10 -33.33 -10.45
C TRP A 120 19.60 -34.55 -11.22
N LEU A 121 19.12 -34.73 -12.46
CA LEU A 121 19.48 -35.88 -13.27
C LEU A 121 21.00 -35.93 -13.53
N ASN A 122 21.59 -34.78 -13.89
CA ASN A 122 23.02 -34.66 -14.09
C ASN A 122 23.82 -34.98 -12.82
N LEU A 123 23.47 -34.39 -11.68
CA LEU A 123 24.13 -34.66 -10.40
C LEU A 123 24.10 -36.16 -10.08
N VAL A 124 22.95 -36.80 -10.18
CA VAL A 124 22.80 -38.23 -9.85
C VAL A 124 23.58 -39.12 -10.81
N ILE A 125 23.46 -38.91 -12.13
CA ILE A 125 24.13 -39.75 -13.12
C ILE A 125 25.65 -39.59 -13.05
N ILE A 126 26.15 -38.35 -12.98
CA ILE A 126 27.58 -38.07 -12.91
C ILE A 126 28.16 -38.61 -11.60
N SER A 127 27.52 -38.38 -10.45
CA SER A 127 28.00 -38.92 -9.18
C SER A 127 27.97 -40.45 -9.16
N ALA A 128 26.90 -41.08 -9.65
CA ALA A 128 26.79 -42.54 -9.65
C ALA A 128 27.78 -43.21 -10.61
N LEU A 129 27.93 -42.70 -11.84
CA LEU A 129 28.89 -43.24 -12.81
C LEU A 129 30.33 -42.90 -12.44
N GLY A 130 30.59 -41.71 -11.92
CA GLY A 130 31.91 -41.27 -11.41
C GLY A 130 32.37 -42.11 -10.21
N TRP A 131 31.46 -42.47 -9.32
CA TRP A 131 31.77 -43.40 -8.24
C TRP A 131 32.08 -44.82 -8.76
N GLN A 132 31.36 -45.28 -9.78
CA GLN A 132 31.61 -46.59 -10.40
C GLN A 132 32.94 -46.62 -11.17
N THR A 133 33.32 -45.54 -11.84
CA THR A 133 34.63 -45.41 -12.52
C THR A 133 35.77 -45.41 -11.50
N TRP A 134 35.64 -44.64 -10.43
CA TRP A 134 36.62 -44.59 -9.35
C TRP A 134 36.85 -45.96 -8.71
N ARG A 135 35.77 -46.73 -8.50
CA ARG A 135 35.84 -48.13 -8.04
C ARG A 135 36.28 -49.15 -9.11
N ARG A 136 36.77 -48.69 -10.26
CA ARG A 136 37.24 -49.50 -11.41
C ARG A 136 36.23 -50.57 -11.87
N ARG A 137 34.92 -50.25 -11.85
CA ARG A 137 33.86 -51.18 -12.28
C ARG A 137 33.55 -51.02 -13.78
N GLY A 138 33.95 -52.00 -14.58
CA GLY A 138 33.42 -52.25 -15.94
C GLY A 138 33.39 -51.05 -16.90
N PRO A 139 32.37 -50.92 -17.78
CA PRO A 139 32.29 -49.89 -18.82
C PRO A 139 31.83 -48.50 -18.32
N ALA A 140 31.90 -48.21 -17.01
CA ALA A 140 31.36 -46.98 -16.41
C ALA A 140 31.98 -45.70 -17.01
N GLN A 141 33.28 -45.73 -17.35
CA GLN A 141 33.98 -44.55 -17.89
C GLN A 141 33.44 -44.16 -19.26
N ARG A 142 33.19 -45.16 -20.11
CA ARG A 142 32.60 -44.94 -21.43
C ARG A 142 31.18 -44.37 -21.32
N ARG A 143 30.42 -44.80 -20.31
CA ARG A 143 29.07 -44.25 -20.05
C ARG A 143 29.11 -42.82 -19.55
N LEU A 144 30.05 -42.50 -18.67
CA LEU A 144 30.21 -41.13 -18.19
C LEU A 144 30.59 -40.21 -19.36
N LEU A 145 31.52 -40.62 -20.23
CA LEU A 145 31.87 -39.86 -21.43
C LEU A 145 30.69 -39.71 -22.39
N ALA A 146 29.91 -40.78 -22.61
CA ALA A 146 28.69 -40.73 -23.43
C ALA A 146 27.63 -39.80 -22.83
N TRP A 147 27.48 -39.80 -21.50
CA TRP A 147 26.59 -38.88 -20.79
C TRP A 147 27.05 -37.43 -20.98
N LEU A 148 28.33 -37.13 -20.73
CA LEU A 148 28.87 -35.79 -20.94
C LEU A 148 28.69 -35.32 -22.40
N ALA A 149 28.93 -36.19 -23.38
CA ALA A 149 28.67 -35.87 -24.79
C ALA A 149 27.19 -35.56 -25.05
N ALA A 150 26.27 -36.36 -24.52
CA ALA A 150 24.83 -36.12 -24.66
C ALA A 150 24.41 -34.79 -24.02
N GLN A 151 24.95 -34.45 -22.86
CA GLN A 151 24.67 -33.20 -22.16
C GLN A 151 25.26 -31.97 -22.88
N THR A 152 26.44 -32.11 -23.48
CA THR A 152 26.99 -31.09 -24.39
C THR A 152 26.06 -30.89 -25.59
N THR A 153 25.54 -31.96 -26.19
CA THR A 153 24.55 -31.85 -27.27
C THR A 153 23.27 -31.17 -26.80
N LEU A 154 22.75 -31.54 -25.61
CA LEU A 154 21.57 -30.89 -25.02
C LEU A 154 21.79 -29.38 -24.86
N PHE A 155 22.92 -28.98 -24.29
CA PHE A 155 23.28 -27.58 -24.09
C PHE A 155 23.34 -26.82 -25.41
N LEU A 156 24.01 -27.37 -26.43
CA LEU A 156 24.08 -26.75 -27.76
C LEU A 156 22.70 -26.58 -28.40
N LEU A 157 21.79 -27.53 -28.21
CA LEU A 157 20.41 -27.45 -28.71
C LEU A 157 19.56 -26.45 -27.93
N TYR A 158 19.85 -26.21 -26.65
CA TYR A 158 19.12 -25.27 -25.80
C TYR A 158 19.70 -23.85 -25.82
N LEU A 159 20.98 -23.71 -26.20
CA LEU A 159 21.71 -22.44 -26.23
C LEU A 159 20.99 -21.33 -27.02
N PRO A 160 20.40 -21.58 -28.21
CA PRO A 160 19.69 -20.52 -28.96
C PRO A 160 18.56 -19.89 -28.15
N TRP A 161 17.77 -20.69 -27.43
CA TRP A 161 16.69 -20.18 -26.58
C TRP A 161 17.22 -19.46 -25.34
N LEU A 162 18.32 -19.96 -24.74
CA LEU A 162 18.94 -19.34 -23.58
C LEU A 162 19.46 -17.93 -23.89
N LEU A 163 19.97 -17.72 -25.10
CA LEU A 163 20.46 -16.41 -25.57
C LEU A 163 19.36 -15.37 -25.77
N THR A 164 18.08 -15.78 -25.87
CA THR A 164 16.96 -14.84 -25.99
C THR A 164 16.35 -14.43 -24.65
N GLN A 165 16.81 -15.01 -23.52
CA GLN A 165 16.22 -14.72 -22.21
C GLN A 165 16.84 -13.48 -21.58
N SER A 166 16.02 -12.65 -20.96
CA SER A 166 16.44 -11.54 -20.10
C SER A 166 16.57 -11.99 -18.63
N ARG A 167 17.25 -11.18 -17.82
CA ARG A 167 17.25 -11.40 -16.37
C ARG A 167 15.83 -11.22 -15.84
N SER A 168 15.38 -12.19 -15.03
CA SER A 168 14.16 -12.08 -14.23
C SER A 168 14.49 -11.44 -12.88
N GLY A 169 13.50 -10.82 -12.25
CA GLY A 169 13.62 -10.21 -10.92
C GLY A 169 13.56 -8.69 -10.93
N THR A 170 12.86 -8.13 -9.93
CA THR A 170 12.77 -6.69 -9.63
C THR A 170 13.18 -6.44 -8.19
N SER A 171 13.59 -5.22 -7.84
CA SER A 171 13.89 -4.84 -6.44
C SER A 171 12.70 -5.04 -5.49
N LEU A 172 11.48 -5.09 -6.05
CA LEU A 172 10.23 -5.34 -5.33
C LEU A 172 10.06 -6.80 -4.85
N ASN A 173 10.85 -7.76 -5.36
CA ASN A 173 10.68 -9.16 -5.00
C ASN A 173 11.28 -9.47 -3.63
N SER A 174 10.53 -10.21 -2.83
CA SER A 174 10.91 -10.79 -1.55
C SER A 174 11.59 -12.15 -1.72
N VAL A 175 12.91 -12.11 -1.98
CA VAL A 175 13.70 -13.33 -2.20
C VAL A 175 13.70 -14.22 -0.94
N PRO A 176 13.32 -15.51 -1.04
CA PRO A 176 13.21 -16.38 0.11
C PRO A 176 14.58 -16.64 0.76
N GLN A 177 14.66 -16.44 2.08
CA GLN A 177 15.89 -16.65 2.84
C GLN A 177 15.99 -18.09 3.36
N PRO A 178 17.17 -18.74 3.27
CA PRO A 178 17.39 -20.07 3.82
C PRO A 178 17.10 -20.11 5.32
N SER A 179 16.00 -20.77 5.70
CA SER A 179 15.53 -20.82 7.08
C SER A 179 14.69 -22.09 7.33
N TRP A 180 14.42 -22.39 8.60
CA TRP A 180 13.48 -23.46 8.94
C TRP A 180 12.05 -23.15 8.48
N ALA A 181 11.66 -21.87 8.49
CA ALA A 181 10.38 -21.42 7.95
C ALA A 181 10.24 -21.79 6.47
N LEU A 182 11.27 -21.52 5.66
CA LEU A 182 11.26 -21.88 4.24
C LEU A 182 11.10 -23.39 4.02
N VAL A 183 11.69 -24.25 4.87
CA VAL A 183 11.49 -25.71 4.78
C VAL A 183 10.02 -26.08 5.05
N GLN A 184 9.38 -25.41 6.01
CA GLN A 184 7.95 -25.59 6.29
C GLN A 184 7.09 -25.10 5.12
N ASP A 185 7.43 -23.97 4.52
CA ASP A 185 6.70 -23.39 3.38
C ASP A 185 6.80 -24.30 2.15
N ILE A 186 8.00 -24.83 1.85
CA ILE A 186 8.20 -25.82 0.77
C ILE A 186 7.37 -27.08 1.02
N TRP A 187 7.34 -27.57 2.27
CA TRP A 187 6.54 -28.74 2.61
C TRP A 187 5.04 -28.49 2.41
N GLN A 188 4.55 -27.33 2.87
CA GLN A 188 3.15 -26.94 2.69
C GLN A 188 2.79 -26.75 1.21
N ALA A 189 3.71 -26.21 0.40
CA ALA A 189 3.54 -25.99 -1.03
C ALA A 189 3.23 -27.27 -1.84
N TYR A 190 3.59 -28.47 -1.35
CA TYR A 190 3.21 -29.73 -1.99
C TYR A 190 1.72 -30.06 -1.86
N PHE A 191 1.04 -29.45 -0.90
CA PHE A 191 -0.33 -29.77 -0.52
C PHE A 191 -1.25 -28.54 -0.51
N PHE A 192 -0.70 -27.37 -0.84
CA PHE A 192 -1.45 -26.13 -0.96
C PHE A 192 -0.92 -25.31 -2.17
N PRO A 193 -1.75 -25.03 -3.19
CA PRO A 193 -1.31 -24.48 -4.48
C PRO A 193 -1.04 -22.98 -4.50
N VAL A 194 -1.39 -22.27 -3.42
CA VAL A 194 -1.25 -20.82 -3.25
C VAL A 194 -0.33 -20.52 -2.07
N THR A 195 0.33 -19.37 -2.04
CA THR A 195 1.06 -18.91 -0.84
C THR A 195 0.06 -18.59 0.26
N ALA A 196 -0.01 -19.43 1.29
CA ALA A 196 -0.88 -19.18 2.43
C ALA A 196 -0.14 -18.36 3.49
N GLU A 197 -0.66 -17.19 3.85
CA GLU A 197 -0.13 -16.42 4.98
C GLU A 197 -0.24 -17.21 6.29
N ARG A 198 -1.37 -17.89 6.52
CA ARG A 198 -1.58 -18.81 7.66
C ARG A 198 -2.55 -19.94 7.33
N LEU A 199 -2.06 -21.17 7.31
CA LEU A 199 -2.93 -22.35 7.24
C LEU A 199 -3.68 -22.60 8.57
N PRO A 200 -4.93 -23.10 8.52
CA PRO A 200 -5.67 -23.52 9.72
C PRO A 200 -4.88 -24.52 10.57
N GLY A 201 -5.06 -24.47 11.89
CA GLY A 201 -4.35 -25.34 12.84
C GLY A 201 -4.51 -26.83 12.52
N GLU A 202 -5.71 -27.25 12.12
CA GLU A 202 -6.01 -28.64 11.76
C GLU A 202 -5.22 -29.11 10.53
N LEU A 203 -5.19 -28.30 9.46
CA LEU A 203 -4.45 -28.62 8.24
C LEU A 203 -2.93 -28.63 8.49
N ARG A 204 -2.41 -27.71 9.31
CA ARG A 204 -0.99 -27.74 9.70
C ARG A 204 -0.63 -29.01 10.47
N LEU A 205 -1.53 -29.49 11.34
CA LEU A 205 -1.32 -30.72 12.10
C LEU A 205 -1.31 -31.94 11.18
N THR A 206 -2.28 -32.07 10.25
CA THR A 206 -2.33 -33.20 9.31
C THR A 206 -1.12 -33.22 8.38
N LEU A 207 -0.69 -32.05 7.89
CA LEU A 207 0.55 -31.90 7.12
C LEU A 207 1.79 -32.26 7.96
N GLY A 208 1.82 -31.91 9.25
CA GLY A 208 2.91 -32.28 10.16
C GLY A 208 3.02 -33.80 10.36
N VAL A 209 1.89 -34.49 10.53
CA VAL A 209 1.86 -35.96 10.60
C VAL A 209 2.40 -36.58 9.31
N LEU A 210 1.97 -36.08 8.15
CA LEU A 210 2.47 -36.56 6.86
C LEU A 210 3.98 -36.29 6.69
N ALA A 211 4.48 -35.14 7.18
CA ALA A 211 5.91 -34.81 7.15
C ALA A 211 6.74 -35.81 7.95
N ILE A 212 6.25 -36.20 9.14
CA ILE A 212 6.89 -37.21 9.99
C ILE A 212 6.93 -38.57 9.26
N LEU A 213 5.84 -38.96 8.60
CA LEU A 213 5.79 -40.21 7.83
C LEU A 213 6.77 -40.20 6.65
N VAL A 214 6.85 -39.10 5.90
CA VAL A 214 7.82 -38.93 4.81
C VAL A 214 9.25 -38.93 5.36
N GLY A 215 9.53 -38.21 6.45
CA GLY A 215 10.83 -38.18 7.12
C GLY A 215 11.27 -39.56 7.60
N PHE A 216 10.37 -40.32 8.22
CA PHE A 216 10.62 -41.69 8.61
C PHE A 216 10.91 -42.60 7.41
N SER A 217 10.16 -42.43 6.32
CA SER A 217 10.36 -43.17 5.06
C SER A 217 11.72 -42.87 4.44
N LEU A 218 12.14 -41.60 4.43
CA LEU A 218 13.47 -41.15 3.99
C LEU A 218 14.59 -41.81 4.79
N VAL A 219 14.48 -41.81 6.13
CA VAL A 219 15.46 -42.43 7.03
C VAL A 219 15.55 -43.94 6.79
N LEU A 220 14.40 -44.63 6.72
CA LEU A 220 14.39 -46.08 6.49
C LEU A 220 14.97 -46.47 5.13
N ASN A 221 14.64 -45.71 4.08
CA ASN A 221 15.20 -45.92 2.74
C ASN A 221 16.71 -45.69 2.69
N SER A 222 17.24 -44.80 3.54
CA SER A 222 18.68 -44.49 3.59
C SER A 222 19.47 -45.49 4.44
N LEU A 223 18.87 -46.05 5.50
CA LEU A 223 19.56 -46.92 6.45
C LEU A 223 19.49 -48.42 6.11
N ARG A 224 18.37 -48.92 5.56
CA ARG A 224 18.10 -50.37 5.50
C ARG A 224 18.43 -51.05 4.17
N ASP A 225 18.43 -50.36 3.03
CA ASP A 225 18.48 -51.02 1.72
C ASP A 225 19.09 -50.12 0.63
N ARG A 226 20.25 -50.52 0.07
CA ARG A 226 20.95 -49.79 -1.02
C ARG A 226 20.34 -50.08 -2.41
N SER A 227 19.02 -50.11 -2.49
CA SER A 227 18.30 -50.27 -3.76
C SER A 227 18.47 -49.03 -4.63
N LEU A 228 18.91 -49.21 -5.88
CA LEU A 228 19.02 -48.12 -6.87
C LEU A 228 17.71 -47.33 -6.97
N LYS A 229 16.56 -48.03 -6.98
CA LYS A 229 15.23 -47.42 -7.09
C LYS A 229 14.93 -46.48 -5.92
N ARG A 230 15.20 -46.92 -4.69
CA ARG A 230 15.01 -46.09 -3.49
C ARG A 230 15.97 -44.91 -3.49
N ALA A 231 17.23 -45.13 -3.84
CA ALA A 231 18.22 -44.05 -3.94
C ALA A 231 17.80 -42.97 -4.95
N LEU A 232 17.20 -43.37 -6.08
CA LEU A 232 16.67 -42.44 -7.08
C LEU A 232 15.45 -41.65 -6.58
N ILE A 233 14.49 -42.31 -5.92
CA ILE A 233 13.33 -41.62 -5.33
C ILE A 233 13.80 -40.64 -4.25
N THR A 234 14.64 -41.11 -3.32
CA THR A 234 15.17 -40.29 -2.23
C THR A 234 15.99 -39.11 -2.75
N SER A 235 16.85 -39.32 -3.76
CA SER A 235 17.63 -38.21 -4.32
C SER A 235 16.75 -37.19 -5.02
N GLN A 236 15.71 -37.62 -5.75
CA GLN A 236 14.78 -36.71 -6.42
C GLN A 236 13.95 -35.92 -5.42
N ALA A 237 13.44 -36.56 -4.36
CA ALA A 237 12.67 -35.91 -3.31
C ALA A 237 13.48 -34.89 -2.47
N LEU A 238 14.78 -35.14 -2.27
CA LEU A 238 15.64 -34.23 -1.49
C LEU A 238 16.27 -33.11 -2.34
N LEU A 239 16.75 -33.43 -3.54
CA LEU A 239 17.51 -32.48 -4.34
C LEU A 239 16.62 -31.52 -5.13
N LEU A 240 15.44 -31.95 -5.60
CA LEU A 240 14.57 -31.04 -6.36
C LEU A 240 14.13 -29.81 -5.57
N PRO A 241 13.63 -29.90 -4.32
CA PRO A 241 13.30 -28.69 -3.57
C PRO A 241 14.53 -27.81 -3.32
N ALA A 242 15.70 -28.40 -3.00
CA ALA A 242 16.93 -27.63 -2.80
C ALA A 242 17.39 -26.90 -4.08
N LEU A 243 17.33 -27.57 -5.22
CA LEU A 243 17.70 -27.00 -6.53
C LEU A 243 16.70 -25.95 -7.00
N SER A 244 15.40 -26.16 -6.75
CA SER A 244 14.36 -25.15 -7.00
C SER A 244 14.64 -23.90 -6.16
N THR A 245 14.89 -24.03 -4.86
CA THR A 245 15.23 -22.90 -3.99
C THR A 245 16.48 -22.17 -4.45
N ALA A 246 17.54 -22.90 -4.82
CA ALA A 246 18.76 -22.29 -5.36
C ALA A 246 18.48 -21.50 -6.64
N LEU A 247 17.59 -21.99 -7.51
CA LEU A 247 17.16 -21.27 -8.70
C LEU A 247 16.35 -20.00 -8.36
N LEU A 248 15.46 -20.04 -7.36
CA LEU A 248 14.71 -18.85 -6.91
C LEU A 248 15.64 -17.75 -6.41
N ILE A 249 16.61 -18.13 -5.56
CA ILE A 249 17.60 -17.20 -5.01
C ILE A 249 18.45 -16.61 -6.14
N ALA A 250 18.91 -17.44 -7.07
CA ALA A 250 19.73 -16.99 -8.20
C ALA A 250 18.96 -16.09 -9.18
N ALA A 251 17.65 -16.28 -9.30
CA ALA A 251 16.78 -15.49 -10.18
C ALA A 251 16.15 -14.26 -9.49
N SER A 252 16.39 -14.06 -8.19
CA SER A 252 15.79 -12.98 -7.41
C SER A 252 14.26 -12.88 -7.57
N ILE A 253 13.56 -14.02 -7.39
CA ILE A 253 12.09 -14.10 -7.51
C ILE A 253 11.43 -14.60 -6.22
N ASP A 254 10.17 -14.21 -6.03
CA ASP A 254 9.38 -14.57 -4.85
C ASP A 254 9.14 -16.08 -4.73
N PHE A 255 8.89 -16.51 -3.50
CA PHE A 255 8.42 -17.85 -3.22
C PHE A 255 7.01 -18.07 -3.77
N HIS A 256 6.79 -19.20 -4.46
CA HIS A 256 5.46 -19.63 -4.89
C HIS A 256 5.41 -21.17 -5.02
N PRO A 257 4.32 -21.85 -4.61
CA PRO A 257 4.24 -23.32 -4.63
C PRO A 257 4.57 -23.99 -5.95
N ARG A 258 4.13 -23.42 -7.09
CA ARG A 258 4.46 -23.87 -8.45
C ARG A 258 5.93 -24.22 -8.68
N TYR A 259 6.88 -23.50 -8.09
CA TYR A 259 8.32 -23.74 -8.28
C TYR A 259 8.79 -25.12 -7.76
N PHE A 260 7.98 -25.77 -6.93
CA PHE A 260 8.29 -27.03 -6.28
C PHE A 260 7.51 -28.22 -6.88
N VAL A 261 6.67 -27.99 -7.90
CA VAL A 261 5.79 -29.02 -8.51
C VAL A 261 6.56 -30.26 -9.00
N ALA A 262 7.81 -30.09 -9.45
CA ALA A 262 8.66 -31.17 -9.92
C ALA A 262 8.99 -32.21 -8.83
N GLY A 263 9.04 -31.78 -7.56
CA GLY A 263 9.40 -32.63 -6.41
C GLY A 263 8.25 -33.48 -5.88
N VAL A 264 7.01 -33.15 -6.22
CA VAL A 264 5.81 -33.82 -5.69
C VAL A 264 5.78 -35.32 -6.00
N PRO A 265 6.01 -35.79 -7.24
CA PRO A 265 5.90 -37.22 -7.55
C PRO A 265 6.86 -38.08 -6.75
N ALA A 266 8.13 -37.68 -6.62
CA ALA A 266 9.12 -38.41 -5.84
C ALA A 266 8.76 -38.45 -4.36
N THR A 267 8.27 -37.33 -3.82
CA THR A 267 7.88 -37.22 -2.41
C THR A 267 6.72 -38.15 -2.08
N LEU A 268 5.70 -38.22 -2.95
CA LEU A 268 4.59 -39.16 -2.78
C LEU A 268 5.04 -40.62 -2.94
N LEU A 269 5.99 -40.90 -3.85
CA LEU A 269 6.55 -42.24 -4.01
C LEU A 269 7.34 -42.72 -2.78
N LEU A 270 7.85 -41.83 -1.92
CA LEU A 270 8.46 -42.24 -0.64
C LEU A 270 7.46 -42.96 0.26
N LEU A 271 6.21 -42.50 0.30
CA LEU A 271 5.14 -43.12 1.07
C LEU A 271 4.76 -44.50 0.53
N VAL A 272 4.89 -44.70 -0.78
CA VAL A 272 4.69 -45.99 -1.44
C VAL A 272 5.81 -46.97 -1.07
N THR A 273 7.06 -46.51 -0.99
CA THR A 273 8.17 -47.37 -0.54
C THR A 273 8.06 -47.76 0.95
N ALA A 274 7.35 -46.98 1.75
CA ALA A 274 7.12 -47.21 3.17
C ALA A 274 6.15 -48.37 3.45
N GLU A 275 5.32 -48.79 2.49
CA GLU A 275 4.45 -49.99 2.60
C GLU A 275 5.24 -51.24 3.00
N ARG A 276 6.52 -51.32 2.64
CA ARG A 276 7.42 -52.43 3.04
C ARG A 276 7.85 -52.37 4.51
N HIS A 277 7.46 -51.34 5.25
CA HIS A 277 7.86 -51.09 6.64
C HIS A 277 6.68 -51.14 7.64
N ARG A 278 5.54 -51.76 7.26
CA ARG A 278 4.32 -52.04 8.07
C ARG A 278 3.27 -50.92 8.15
N LEU A 279 3.39 -49.83 7.40
CA LEU A 279 2.33 -48.83 7.32
C LEU A 279 1.17 -49.34 6.43
N PRO A 280 -0.07 -49.44 6.94
CA PRO A 280 -1.20 -49.88 6.13
C PRO A 280 -1.55 -48.83 5.07
N ASN A 281 -1.78 -49.26 3.83
CA ASN A 281 -2.16 -48.38 2.72
C ASN A 281 -3.37 -47.51 3.04
N PHE A 282 -4.34 -48.06 3.79
CA PHE A 282 -5.54 -47.31 4.18
C PHE A 282 -5.21 -46.08 5.04
N VAL A 283 -4.15 -46.10 5.86
CA VAL A 283 -3.75 -44.95 6.69
C VAL A 283 -3.21 -43.84 5.80
N VAL A 284 -2.30 -44.18 4.88
CA VAL A 284 -1.69 -43.23 3.95
C VAL A 284 -2.75 -42.63 3.03
N LEU A 285 -3.66 -43.46 2.52
CA LEU A 285 -4.80 -43.01 1.70
C LEU A 285 -5.74 -42.11 2.50
N SER A 286 -6.12 -42.48 3.72
CA SER A 286 -7.01 -41.66 4.55
C SER A 286 -6.41 -40.29 4.81
N LEU A 287 -5.11 -40.24 5.14
CA LEU A 287 -4.41 -38.98 5.37
C LEU A 287 -4.33 -38.13 4.09
N GLY A 288 -4.02 -38.75 2.96
CA GLY A 288 -4.03 -38.07 1.65
C GLY A 288 -5.41 -37.52 1.29
N THR A 289 -6.48 -38.29 1.52
CA THR A 289 -7.87 -37.86 1.30
C THR A 289 -8.27 -36.71 2.23
N VAL A 290 -7.91 -36.78 3.52
CA VAL A 290 -8.19 -35.71 4.48
C VAL A 290 -7.49 -34.41 4.07
N ILE A 291 -6.20 -34.49 3.72
CA ILE A 291 -5.44 -33.32 3.24
C ILE A 291 -6.08 -32.77 1.96
N PHE A 292 -6.46 -33.64 1.02
CA PHE A 292 -7.15 -33.23 -0.20
C PHE A 292 -8.45 -32.46 0.09
N LEU A 293 -9.31 -33.01 0.94
CA LEU A 293 -10.58 -32.38 1.29
C LEU A 293 -10.38 -31.07 2.07
N GLN A 294 -9.43 -31.03 3.02
CA GLN A 294 -9.14 -29.83 3.79
C GLN A 294 -8.57 -28.71 2.91
N SER A 295 -7.57 -29.01 2.08
CA SER A 295 -6.96 -28.02 1.19
C SER A 295 -7.96 -27.50 0.17
N THR A 296 -8.72 -28.38 -0.50
CA THR A 296 -9.72 -27.96 -1.51
C THR A 296 -10.87 -27.18 -0.89
N ALA A 297 -11.35 -27.58 0.29
CA ALA A 297 -12.38 -26.83 1.01
C ALA A 297 -11.89 -25.42 1.41
N LEU A 298 -10.63 -25.29 1.82
CA LEU A 298 -10.03 -24.00 2.17
C LEU A 298 -9.92 -23.09 0.95
N ILE A 299 -9.40 -23.60 -0.17
CA ILE A 299 -9.27 -22.85 -1.44
C ILE A 299 -10.64 -22.36 -1.94
N GLN A 300 -11.67 -23.19 -1.82
CA GLN A 300 -13.01 -22.83 -2.31
C GLN A 300 -13.74 -21.85 -1.40
N ARG A 301 -13.52 -21.91 -0.08
CA ARG A 301 -14.27 -21.10 0.89
C ARG A 301 -13.63 -19.75 1.18
N GLU A 302 -12.31 -19.69 1.19
CA GLU A 302 -11.60 -18.46 1.52
C GLU A 302 -11.44 -17.58 0.28
N PRO A 303 -12.01 -16.37 0.25
CA PRO A 303 -11.88 -15.47 -0.89
C PRO A 303 -10.41 -15.28 -1.26
N ALA A 304 -9.52 -15.11 -0.28
CA ALA A 304 -8.08 -14.88 -0.47
C ALA A 304 -7.36 -15.90 -1.36
N TYR A 305 -7.93 -17.10 -1.57
CA TYR A 305 -7.36 -18.14 -2.43
C TYR A 305 -8.12 -18.34 -3.76
N GLN A 306 -9.18 -17.58 -4.00
CA GLN A 306 -9.92 -17.59 -5.26
C GLN A 306 -9.20 -16.76 -6.32
N HIS A 307 -9.39 -17.10 -7.59
CA HIS A 307 -8.89 -16.31 -8.70
C HIS A 307 -9.69 -15.02 -8.88
N ASP A 308 -9.01 -13.95 -9.29
CA ASP A 308 -9.64 -12.67 -9.58
C ASP A 308 -10.64 -12.78 -10.75
N ASP A 309 -11.76 -12.06 -10.65
CA ASP A 309 -12.89 -12.18 -11.59
C ASP A 309 -12.77 -11.21 -12.77
N PHE A 310 -11.80 -11.49 -13.64
CA PHE A 310 -11.63 -10.78 -14.92
C PHE A 310 -12.87 -10.87 -15.81
N ARG A 311 -13.68 -11.93 -15.70
CA ARG A 311 -14.88 -12.11 -16.53
C ARG A 311 -15.96 -11.10 -16.17
N ALA A 312 -16.18 -10.84 -14.89
CA ALA A 312 -17.15 -9.85 -14.43
C ALA A 312 -16.79 -8.45 -14.95
N VAL A 313 -15.52 -8.04 -14.79
CA VAL A 313 -15.03 -6.74 -15.30
C VAL A 313 -15.12 -6.67 -16.83
N ALA A 314 -14.76 -7.75 -17.53
CA ALA A 314 -14.86 -7.79 -18.99
C ALA A 314 -16.32 -7.72 -19.49
N THR A 315 -17.25 -8.31 -18.76
CA THR A 315 -18.69 -8.23 -19.06
C THR A 315 -19.21 -6.81 -18.84
N TYR A 316 -18.75 -6.14 -17.78
CA TYR A 316 -19.01 -4.72 -17.57
C TYR A 316 -18.44 -3.88 -18.72
N TYR A 317 -17.18 -4.11 -19.13
CA TYR A 317 -16.57 -3.41 -20.27
C TYR A 317 -17.26 -3.66 -21.61
N ALA A 318 -17.84 -4.84 -21.82
CA ALA A 318 -18.64 -5.12 -23.01
C ALA A 318 -19.97 -4.34 -23.04
N SER A 319 -20.45 -3.85 -21.90
CA SER A 319 -21.64 -2.98 -21.83
C SER A 319 -21.36 -1.51 -22.13
N LEU A 320 -20.08 -1.12 -22.20
CA LEU A 320 -19.67 0.26 -22.45
C LEU A 320 -19.77 0.64 -23.94
N PRO A 321 -20.02 1.92 -24.25
CA PRO A 321 -20.05 2.40 -25.62
C PRO A 321 -18.64 2.38 -26.27
N PRO A 322 -18.52 2.32 -27.61
CA PRO A 322 -17.23 2.36 -28.33
C PRO A 322 -16.35 3.57 -28.00
N GLU A 323 -16.98 4.68 -27.63
CA GLU A 323 -16.33 5.94 -27.29
C GLU A 323 -15.66 5.90 -25.91
N ALA A 324 -16.00 4.92 -25.06
CA ALA A 324 -15.35 4.76 -23.77
C ALA A 324 -13.86 4.40 -23.91
N ARG A 325 -13.08 4.76 -22.89
CA ARG A 325 -11.63 4.57 -22.80
C ARG A 325 -11.29 3.79 -21.54
N ILE A 326 -10.81 2.56 -21.68
CA ILE A 326 -10.44 1.71 -20.54
C ILE A 326 -8.95 1.87 -20.27
N ILE A 327 -8.60 2.47 -19.15
CA ILE A 327 -7.22 2.69 -18.74
C ILE A 327 -6.69 1.40 -18.10
N ILE A 328 -5.59 0.88 -18.64
CA ILE A 328 -4.85 -0.25 -18.08
C ILE A 328 -3.51 0.31 -17.55
N PRO A 329 -3.34 0.45 -16.21
CA PRO A 329 -2.21 1.19 -15.63
C PRO A 329 -0.88 0.43 -15.62
N TYR A 330 -0.78 -0.68 -16.35
CA TYR A 330 0.37 -1.57 -16.36
C TYR A 330 0.70 -2.16 -17.74
N GLY A 331 0.25 -1.49 -18.80
CA GLY A 331 0.48 -1.87 -20.19
C GLY A 331 -0.73 -2.57 -20.80
N ASP A 332 -0.50 -3.70 -21.45
CA ASP A 332 -1.55 -4.55 -22.00
C ASP A 332 -1.99 -5.60 -20.98
N GLU A 333 -3.29 -5.89 -20.93
CA GLU A 333 -3.87 -6.99 -20.17
C GLU A 333 -4.48 -8.00 -21.16
N PRO A 334 -3.74 -9.07 -21.52
CA PRO A 334 -4.17 -10.03 -22.52
C PRO A 334 -5.50 -10.72 -22.20
N ALA A 335 -5.88 -10.82 -20.92
CA ALA A 335 -7.20 -11.33 -20.56
C ALA A 335 -8.31 -10.47 -21.18
N PHE A 336 -8.17 -9.15 -21.14
CA PHE A 336 -9.12 -8.23 -21.74
C PHE A 336 -8.92 -8.09 -23.25
N SER A 337 -7.69 -7.76 -23.69
CA SER A 337 -7.43 -7.38 -25.08
C SER A 337 -7.43 -8.56 -26.06
N ALA A 338 -6.88 -9.73 -25.66
CA ALA A 338 -6.72 -10.88 -26.54
C ALA A 338 -7.83 -11.93 -26.39
N TYR A 339 -8.40 -12.10 -25.19
CA TYR A 339 -9.42 -13.12 -24.93
C TYR A 339 -10.84 -12.54 -24.88
N TYR A 340 -11.14 -11.70 -23.88
CA TYR A 340 -12.52 -11.26 -23.65
C TYR A 340 -13.03 -10.24 -24.67
N ALA A 341 -12.17 -9.41 -25.26
CA ALA A 341 -12.59 -8.44 -26.27
C ALA A 341 -13.32 -9.12 -27.43
N ALA A 342 -12.76 -10.21 -27.96
CA ALA A 342 -13.39 -10.99 -29.04
C ALA A 342 -14.60 -11.80 -28.56
N GLN A 343 -14.55 -12.37 -27.35
CA GLN A 343 -15.63 -13.25 -26.85
C GLN A 343 -16.88 -12.51 -26.41
N LEU A 344 -16.72 -11.36 -25.77
CA LEU A 344 -17.82 -10.57 -25.20
C LEU A 344 -18.15 -9.35 -26.07
N GLY A 345 -17.33 -9.05 -27.09
CA GLY A 345 -17.55 -7.92 -27.99
C GLY A 345 -17.25 -6.58 -27.33
N ILE A 346 -16.14 -6.47 -26.59
CA ILE A 346 -15.73 -5.18 -25.99
C ILE A 346 -15.39 -4.21 -27.12
N GLN A 347 -16.17 -3.13 -27.24
CA GLN A 347 -15.98 -2.10 -28.28
C GLN A 347 -15.19 -0.89 -27.78
N ALA A 348 -15.14 -0.67 -26.46
CA ALA A 348 -14.38 0.39 -25.84
C ALA A 348 -12.88 0.24 -26.11
N GLN A 349 -12.18 1.37 -26.26
CA GLN A 349 -10.75 1.38 -26.59
C GLN A 349 -9.88 1.28 -25.33
N PHE A 350 -8.90 0.39 -25.33
CA PHE A 350 -7.90 0.31 -24.27
C PHE A 350 -6.85 1.44 -24.37
N VAL A 351 -6.61 2.10 -23.26
CA VAL A 351 -5.59 3.12 -23.05
C VAL A 351 -4.50 2.52 -22.16
N GLU A 352 -3.55 1.86 -22.82
CA GLU A 352 -2.42 1.25 -22.15
C GLU A 352 -1.45 2.31 -21.63
N LEU A 353 -1.10 2.19 -20.35
CA LEU A 353 -0.07 2.97 -19.67
C LEU A 353 1.01 2.02 -19.16
N PRO A 354 2.28 2.11 -19.61
CA PRO A 354 3.35 1.28 -19.08
C PRO A 354 3.41 1.34 -17.55
N LEU A 355 3.70 0.20 -16.91
CA LEU A 355 3.93 0.15 -15.48
C LEU A 355 5.03 1.16 -15.09
N HIS A 356 4.85 1.87 -13.99
CA HIS A 356 5.76 2.93 -13.52
C HIS A 356 5.85 4.16 -14.43
N SER A 357 4.79 4.46 -15.17
CA SER A 357 4.72 5.69 -15.97
C SER A 357 4.87 6.95 -15.10
N SER A 358 5.76 7.84 -15.53
CA SER A 358 5.89 9.17 -14.91
C SER A 358 4.62 10.00 -15.09
N PRO A 359 4.36 11.00 -14.23
CA PRO A 359 3.15 11.82 -14.31
C PRO A 359 3.01 12.50 -15.67
N ALA A 360 4.10 13.04 -16.20
CA ALA A 360 4.11 13.67 -17.51
C ALA A 360 3.79 12.68 -18.65
N ALA A 361 4.27 11.43 -18.57
CA ALA A 361 3.95 10.40 -19.56
C ALA A 361 2.48 9.98 -19.48
N ALA A 362 1.95 9.80 -18.27
CA ALA A 362 0.55 9.46 -18.03
C ALA A 362 -0.39 10.56 -18.55
N ILE A 363 -0.13 11.83 -18.21
CA ILE A 363 -0.91 12.99 -18.67
C ILE A 363 -0.94 13.06 -20.20
N ARG A 364 0.23 12.96 -20.86
CA ARG A 364 0.29 12.97 -22.33
C ARG A 364 -0.55 11.86 -22.94
N ARG A 365 -0.48 10.64 -22.38
CA ARG A 365 -1.23 9.49 -22.88
C ARG A 365 -2.73 9.63 -22.66
N LEU A 366 -3.16 10.08 -21.47
CA LEU A 366 -4.56 10.32 -21.15
C LEU A 366 -5.16 11.43 -22.03
N ASN A 367 -4.46 12.56 -22.18
CA ASN A 367 -4.90 13.65 -23.05
C ASN A 367 -4.97 13.22 -24.52
N SER A 368 -4.07 12.35 -24.98
CA SER A 368 -4.13 11.82 -26.36
C SER A 368 -5.35 10.92 -26.63
N ALA A 369 -5.99 10.40 -25.58
CA ALA A 369 -7.16 9.54 -25.68
C ALA A 369 -8.50 10.29 -25.64
N LEU A 370 -8.47 11.61 -25.39
CA LEU A 370 -9.65 12.47 -25.38
C LEU A 370 -10.31 12.56 -26.76
N LEU A 371 -11.64 12.62 -26.75
CA LEU A 371 -12.46 12.84 -27.93
C LEU A 371 -12.55 14.36 -28.22
N PRO A 372 -12.20 14.82 -29.43
CA PRO A 372 -12.28 16.24 -29.76
C PRO A 372 -13.71 16.78 -29.66
N GLY A 373 -13.92 17.83 -28.86
CA GLY A 373 -15.17 18.57 -28.80
C GLY A 373 -16.33 17.88 -28.05
N GLN A 374 -16.07 16.79 -27.33
CA GLN A 374 -17.09 16.09 -26.53
C GLN A 374 -16.50 15.46 -25.25
N PRO A 375 -17.30 15.30 -24.18
CA PRO A 375 -16.83 14.63 -22.97
C PRO A 375 -16.37 13.20 -23.25
N THR A 376 -15.26 12.81 -22.64
CA THR A 376 -14.69 11.46 -22.79
C THR A 376 -14.94 10.66 -21.52
N HIS A 377 -15.52 9.46 -21.67
CA HIS A 377 -15.73 8.50 -20.59
C HIS A 377 -14.49 7.62 -20.43
N PHE A 378 -13.82 7.71 -19.27
CA PHE A 378 -12.72 6.85 -18.89
C PHE A 378 -13.13 5.84 -17.84
N GLU A 379 -12.57 4.64 -17.92
CA GLU A 379 -12.68 3.58 -16.92
C GLU A 379 -11.28 3.27 -16.39
N LEU A 380 -11.00 3.61 -15.14
CA LEU A 380 -9.74 3.28 -14.49
C LEU A 380 -9.81 1.89 -13.88
N LEU A 381 -9.10 0.94 -14.48
CA LEU A 381 -8.92 -0.39 -13.91
C LEU A 381 -7.98 -0.33 -12.70
N THR A 382 -8.37 -0.99 -11.62
CA THR A 382 -7.50 -1.31 -10.48
C THR A 382 -7.47 -2.82 -10.31
N TRP A 383 -6.27 -3.42 -10.40
CA TRP A 383 -6.06 -4.82 -10.10
C TRP A 383 -5.28 -4.93 -8.80
N PHE A 384 -5.91 -5.43 -7.74
CA PHE A 384 -5.32 -5.36 -6.40
C PHE A 384 -4.11 -6.28 -6.19
N GLN A 385 -3.87 -7.26 -7.09
CA GLN A 385 -2.65 -8.08 -7.05
C GLN A 385 -1.43 -7.39 -7.66
N LEU A 386 -1.63 -6.32 -8.44
CA LEU A 386 -0.55 -5.57 -9.09
C LEU A 386 -0.63 -4.09 -8.66
N PRO A 387 0.25 -3.62 -7.76
CA PRO A 387 0.24 -2.25 -7.25
C PRO A 387 0.73 -1.23 -8.31
N ALA A 388 -0.06 -1.05 -9.37
CA ALA A 388 0.32 -0.22 -10.51
C ALA A 388 0.28 1.29 -10.20
N ASP A 389 -0.56 1.71 -9.24
CA ASP A 389 -0.77 3.12 -8.88
C ASP A 389 -1.03 3.31 -7.36
N ASP A 390 -0.16 2.75 -6.51
CA ASP A 390 -0.25 2.90 -5.05
C ASP A 390 -0.14 4.35 -4.55
N ARG A 391 0.53 5.21 -5.33
CA ARG A 391 0.59 6.66 -5.07
C ARG A 391 -0.67 7.41 -5.48
N LEU A 392 -1.69 6.73 -6.01
CA LEU A 392 -3.00 7.26 -6.39
C LEU A 392 -2.95 8.39 -7.45
N MET A 393 -1.95 8.37 -8.32
CA MET A 393 -1.74 9.41 -9.34
C MET A 393 -2.91 9.47 -10.33
N LEU A 394 -3.32 8.34 -10.90
CA LEU A 394 -4.31 8.30 -11.98
C LEU A 394 -5.68 8.71 -11.48
N GLY A 395 -6.08 8.20 -10.32
CA GLY A 395 -7.33 8.62 -9.67
C GLY A 395 -7.36 10.11 -9.37
N CYS A 396 -6.24 10.65 -8.87
CA CYS A 396 -6.08 12.08 -8.62
C CYS A 396 -6.22 12.89 -9.91
N LEU A 397 -5.44 12.59 -10.96
CA LEU A 397 -5.45 13.33 -12.23
C LEU A 397 -6.83 13.31 -12.91
N LEU A 398 -7.51 12.16 -12.92
CA LEU A 398 -8.85 12.02 -13.52
C LEU A 398 -9.92 12.78 -12.73
N ALA A 399 -9.85 12.79 -11.40
CA ALA A 399 -10.75 13.57 -10.55
C ALA A 399 -10.45 15.08 -10.60
N GLY A 400 -9.19 15.45 -10.85
CA GLY A 400 -8.74 16.84 -11.01
C GLY A 400 -9.32 17.51 -12.25
N ALA A 401 -9.39 16.79 -13.37
CA ALA A 401 -9.87 17.31 -14.66
C ALA A 401 -11.30 16.88 -15.03
N GLY A 402 -11.92 15.99 -14.26
CA GLY A 402 -13.24 15.44 -14.55
C GLY A 402 -14.02 15.02 -13.31
N HIS A 403 -15.17 14.38 -13.52
CA HIS A 403 -16.05 13.95 -12.44
C HIS A 403 -16.15 12.43 -12.37
N PRO A 404 -16.01 11.80 -11.20
CA PRO A 404 -16.30 10.38 -11.04
C PRO A 404 -17.79 10.14 -11.20
N THR A 405 -18.18 9.05 -11.87
CA THR A 405 -19.59 8.76 -12.16
C THR A 405 -20.05 7.43 -11.56
N ASN A 406 -19.44 6.33 -11.99
CA ASN A 406 -19.80 4.97 -11.59
C ASN A 406 -18.60 4.23 -10.97
N PHE A 407 -18.91 3.25 -10.14
CA PHE A 407 -17.94 2.29 -9.61
C PHE A 407 -18.44 0.87 -9.84
N PHE A 408 -17.60 0.03 -10.42
CA PHE A 408 -17.84 -1.39 -10.59
C PHE A 408 -16.79 -2.20 -9.83
N GLY A 409 -17.23 -3.06 -8.90
CA GLY A 409 -16.35 -3.94 -8.13
C GLY A 409 -16.55 -5.40 -8.53
N ALA A 410 -15.45 -6.12 -8.68
CA ALA A 410 -15.41 -7.58 -8.83
C ALA A 410 -14.37 -8.14 -7.84
N TYR A 411 -14.35 -9.47 -7.67
CA TYR A 411 -13.34 -10.07 -6.79
C TYR A 411 -11.93 -9.82 -7.36
N GLY A 412 -11.06 -9.17 -6.58
CA GLY A 412 -9.67 -8.87 -6.97
C GLY A 412 -9.47 -7.69 -7.92
N LEU A 413 -10.54 -7.13 -8.51
CA LEU A 413 -10.46 -5.99 -9.45
C LEU A 413 -11.58 -4.98 -9.23
N SER A 414 -11.34 -3.73 -9.61
CA SER A 414 -12.40 -2.73 -9.75
C SER A 414 -12.19 -1.87 -10.98
N SER A 415 -13.27 -1.24 -11.44
CA SER A 415 -13.20 -0.17 -12.43
C SER A 415 -13.96 1.06 -11.93
N ARG A 416 -13.32 2.22 -12.00
CA ARG A 416 -13.93 3.51 -11.63
C ARG A 416 -14.05 4.40 -12.85
N ALA A 417 -15.28 4.85 -13.10
CA ALA A 417 -15.60 5.68 -14.25
C ALA A 417 -15.38 7.17 -13.95
N TYR A 418 -14.86 7.88 -14.95
CA TYR A 418 -14.67 9.32 -14.93
C TYR A 418 -15.15 9.93 -16.25
N THR A 419 -15.75 11.11 -16.18
CA THR A 419 -16.10 11.89 -17.36
C THR A 419 -15.27 13.17 -17.40
N LEU A 420 -14.43 13.30 -18.42
CA LEU A 420 -13.55 14.44 -18.63
C LEU A 420 -14.06 15.28 -19.80
N SER A 421 -14.33 16.55 -19.55
CA SER A 421 -14.77 17.52 -20.58
C SER A 421 -13.63 18.42 -21.07
N GLN A 422 -12.49 18.38 -20.38
CA GLN A 422 -11.31 19.18 -20.67
C GLN A 422 -10.03 18.34 -20.51
N PRO A 423 -8.92 18.77 -21.13
CA PRO A 423 -7.63 18.12 -20.93
C PRO A 423 -7.15 18.23 -19.48
N ILE A 424 -6.32 17.26 -19.09
CA ILE A 424 -5.57 17.31 -17.83
C ILE A 424 -4.44 18.32 -18.02
N GLU A 425 -4.57 19.51 -17.45
CA GLU A 425 -3.60 20.61 -17.54
C GLU A 425 -3.02 20.95 -16.16
N PRO A 426 -1.74 20.60 -15.90
CA PRO A 426 -1.06 20.97 -14.67
C PRO A 426 -0.69 22.46 -14.64
N HIS A 427 -1.08 23.14 -13.57
CA HIS A 427 -0.75 24.53 -13.29
C HIS A 427 0.32 24.60 -12.19
N PRO A 428 1.53 25.14 -12.46
CA PRO A 428 2.59 25.20 -11.46
C PRO A 428 2.22 26.13 -10.30
N LEU A 429 2.53 25.69 -9.08
CA LEU A 429 2.40 26.49 -7.88
C LEU A 429 3.80 26.98 -7.47
N PRO A 430 3.98 28.29 -7.15
CA PRO A 430 5.27 28.84 -6.77
C PRO A 430 5.60 28.48 -5.32
N ILE A 431 5.92 27.20 -5.07
CA ILE A 431 6.24 26.71 -3.75
C ILE A 431 7.58 25.97 -3.75
N ALA A 432 8.41 26.31 -2.78
CA ALA A 432 9.63 25.60 -2.43
C ALA A 432 9.80 25.76 -0.93
N ALA A 433 10.10 24.66 -0.25
CA ALA A 433 10.33 24.68 1.19
C ALA A 433 11.28 23.55 1.57
N ARG A 434 12.07 23.80 2.60
CA ARG A 434 12.87 22.74 3.24
C ARG A 434 12.21 22.36 4.54
N PHE A 435 12.23 21.08 4.84
CA PHE A 435 11.85 20.58 6.15
C PHE A 435 13.13 20.28 6.93
N GLU A 436 13.07 20.27 8.26
CA GLU A 436 14.21 19.91 9.13
C GLU A 436 14.75 18.49 8.87
N GLY A 437 13.98 17.67 8.15
CA GLY A 437 14.33 16.32 7.77
C GLY A 437 15.10 16.18 6.46
N PRO A 438 15.26 14.94 5.99
CA PRO A 438 16.06 14.62 4.83
C PRO A 438 15.38 14.94 3.49
N LEU A 439 14.17 15.51 3.50
CA LEU A 439 13.35 15.72 2.31
C LEU A 439 13.19 17.20 1.99
N GLY A 440 13.53 17.58 0.75
CA GLY A 440 13.27 18.88 0.17
C GLY A 440 12.03 18.87 -0.73
N LEU A 441 11.18 19.89 -0.63
CA LEU A 441 10.07 20.13 -1.56
C LEU A 441 10.58 20.98 -2.73
N GLU A 442 10.71 20.36 -3.89
CA GLU A 442 11.29 20.97 -5.11
C GLU A 442 10.26 21.74 -5.94
N GLY A 443 8.98 21.38 -5.83
CA GLY A 443 7.91 22.09 -6.52
C GLY A 443 6.55 21.44 -6.36
N ALA A 444 5.53 22.11 -6.87
CA ALA A 444 4.18 21.56 -6.95
C ALA A 444 3.41 22.09 -8.14
N TRP A 445 2.36 21.38 -8.48
CA TRP A 445 1.38 21.82 -9.46
C TRP A 445 0.00 21.25 -9.13
N LEU A 446 -1.02 21.93 -9.62
CA LEU A 446 -2.42 21.61 -9.41
C LEU A 446 -3.09 21.27 -10.74
N VAL A 447 -3.93 20.24 -10.76
CA VAL A 447 -4.94 20.04 -11.81
C VAL A 447 -6.30 20.31 -11.18
N GLU A 448 -7.07 21.20 -11.81
CA GLU A 448 -8.36 21.67 -11.32
C GLU A 448 -9.44 21.67 -12.42
N GLY A 449 -10.66 22.02 -12.02
CA GLY A 449 -11.84 22.10 -12.89
C GLY A 449 -12.67 20.81 -13.00
N GLY A 450 -12.29 19.75 -12.28
CA GLY A 450 -13.09 18.55 -12.06
C GLY A 450 -13.81 18.53 -10.70
N ALA A 451 -14.12 17.33 -10.21
CA ALA A 451 -14.81 17.14 -8.92
C ALA A 451 -13.89 17.37 -7.71
N SER A 452 -12.62 17.02 -7.84
CA SER A 452 -11.67 17.04 -6.73
C SER A 452 -10.31 17.52 -7.24
N PRO A 453 -9.85 18.72 -6.89
CA PRO A 453 -8.53 19.19 -7.31
C PRO A 453 -7.43 18.20 -6.95
N CYS A 454 -6.49 18.02 -7.87
CA CYS A 454 -5.38 17.11 -7.72
C CYS A 454 -4.09 17.89 -7.50
N LEU A 455 -3.60 17.88 -6.27
CA LEU A 455 -2.32 18.48 -5.92
C LEU A 455 -1.21 17.44 -6.08
N HIS A 456 -0.21 17.79 -6.87
CA HIS A 456 1.05 17.05 -6.94
C HIS A 456 2.16 17.87 -6.28
N THR A 457 3.00 17.19 -5.51
CA THR A 457 4.23 17.75 -4.94
C THR A 457 5.43 16.88 -5.33
N ALA A 458 6.53 17.53 -5.72
CA ALA A 458 7.80 16.89 -6.09
C ALA A 458 8.79 16.99 -4.93
N TRP A 459 9.43 15.87 -4.60
CA TRP A 459 10.31 15.75 -3.45
C TRP A 459 11.65 15.15 -3.85
N GLN A 460 12.71 15.61 -3.20
CA GLN A 460 14.05 15.03 -3.30
C GLN A 460 14.53 14.58 -1.92
N LEU A 461 15.19 13.41 -1.87
CA LEU A 461 15.87 12.96 -0.67
C LEU A 461 17.31 13.49 -0.65
N ASP A 462 17.62 14.41 0.25
CA ASP A 462 18.94 15.05 0.35
C ASP A 462 19.90 14.27 1.25
N ALA A 463 19.38 13.51 2.22
CA ALA A 463 20.15 12.73 3.18
C ALA A 463 19.46 11.38 3.48
N PRO A 464 20.16 10.37 4.04
CA PRO A 464 19.53 9.10 4.37
C PRO A 464 18.30 9.28 5.28
N ALA A 465 17.18 8.67 4.89
CA ALA A 465 15.94 8.79 5.63
C ALA A 465 15.91 7.79 6.81
N PRO A 466 15.59 8.23 8.05
CA PRO A 466 15.52 7.34 9.20
C PRO A 466 14.24 6.48 9.23
N ASP A 467 13.21 6.85 8.45
CA ASP A 467 11.88 6.25 8.46
C ASP A 467 11.43 5.97 7.01
N PRO A 468 10.92 4.77 6.68
CA PRO A 468 10.44 4.49 5.33
C PRO A 468 9.11 5.18 4.97
N SER A 469 8.26 5.50 5.95
CA SER A 469 6.83 5.77 5.70
C SER A 469 6.47 7.25 5.86
N PHE A 470 7.08 8.11 5.06
CA PHE A 470 6.73 9.53 4.99
C PHE A 470 5.35 9.75 4.34
N ARG A 471 4.60 10.70 4.90
CA ARG A 471 3.28 11.11 4.45
C ARG A 471 3.19 12.63 4.37
N LEU A 472 2.49 13.11 3.37
CA LEU A 472 2.14 14.52 3.20
C LEU A 472 0.67 14.71 3.57
N ALA A 473 0.39 15.36 4.69
CA ALA A 473 -0.94 15.87 4.98
C ALA A 473 -1.18 17.14 4.15
N VAL A 474 -2.26 17.15 3.39
CA VAL A 474 -2.79 18.33 2.69
C VAL A 474 -4.09 18.70 3.36
N GLN A 475 -4.13 19.88 3.95
CA GLN A 475 -5.28 20.39 4.69
C GLN A 475 -5.86 21.60 3.96
N VAL A 476 -7.18 21.64 3.84
CA VAL A 476 -7.91 22.85 3.44
C VAL A 476 -8.53 23.44 4.69
N GLU A 477 -8.28 24.72 4.92
CA GLU A 477 -8.80 25.47 6.05
C GLU A 477 -10.14 26.11 5.69
N THR A 478 -11.02 26.22 6.68
CA THR A 478 -12.22 27.04 6.56
C THR A 478 -11.86 28.54 6.59
N PRO A 479 -12.77 29.46 6.24
CA PRO A 479 -12.57 30.89 6.48
C PRO A 479 -12.38 31.26 7.96
N VAL A 480 -12.72 30.36 8.90
CA VAL A 480 -12.42 30.51 10.32
C VAL A 480 -11.02 29.95 10.60
N PRO A 481 -10.07 30.77 11.08
CA PRO A 481 -8.71 30.33 11.37
C PRO A 481 -8.67 29.13 12.33
N GLY A 482 -7.80 28.16 12.03
CA GLY A 482 -7.59 26.97 12.87
C GLY A 482 -8.63 25.86 12.70
N TRP A 483 -9.66 26.05 11.87
CA TRP A 483 -10.63 25.00 11.53
C TRP A 483 -10.28 24.38 10.17
N ALA A 484 -10.03 23.07 10.18
CA ALA A 484 -9.86 22.29 8.95
C ALA A 484 -11.23 21.94 8.35
N LEU A 485 -11.44 22.27 7.08
CA LEU A 485 -12.56 21.79 6.28
C LEU A 485 -12.33 20.34 5.87
N LEU A 486 -11.14 20.04 5.35
CA LEU A 486 -10.77 18.69 4.92
C LEU A 486 -9.28 18.46 5.12
N ARG A 487 -8.90 17.20 5.29
CA ARG A 487 -7.51 16.76 5.30
C ARG A 487 -7.37 15.47 4.50
N GLN A 488 -6.37 15.43 3.64
CA GLN A 488 -6.00 14.25 2.86
C GLN A 488 -4.54 13.93 3.11
N ASP A 489 -4.23 12.70 3.51
CA ASP A 489 -2.85 12.24 3.64
C ASP A 489 -2.42 11.51 2.36
N ALA A 490 -1.32 11.94 1.76
CA ALA A 490 -0.73 11.39 0.54
C ALA A 490 0.59 10.67 0.83
N THR A 491 0.83 9.56 0.14
CA THR A 491 2.08 8.80 0.24
C THR A 491 3.16 9.40 -0.66
N LEU A 492 4.38 9.57 -0.16
CA LEU A 492 5.52 9.95 -0.99
C LEU A 492 6.13 8.69 -1.62
N ARG A 493 6.12 8.63 -2.95
CA ARG A 493 6.65 7.49 -3.72
C ARG A 493 7.32 7.92 -5.03
N ARG A 494 8.29 7.15 -5.49
CA ARG A 494 8.85 7.32 -6.85
C ARG A 494 7.90 6.75 -7.90
N ASP A 495 8.25 6.93 -9.17
CA ASP A 495 7.52 6.34 -10.30
C ASP A 495 7.44 4.80 -10.23
N ASP A 496 8.47 4.16 -9.68
CA ASP A 496 8.50 2.71 -9.46
C ASP A 496 7.72 2.23 -8.22
N GLN A 497 6.94 3.13 -7.61
CA GLN A 497 6.15 2.92 -6.40
C GLN A 497 6.96 2.65 -5.12
N ALA A 498 8.29 2.81 -5.17
CA ALA A 498 9.17 2.65 -4.01
C ALA A 498 8.91 3.72 -2.94
N GLU A 499 8.81 3.29 -1.68
CA GLU A 499 8.69 4.19 -0.52
C GLU A 499 10.02 4.86 -0.20
N VAL A 500 9.97 5.97 0.55
CA VAL A 500 11.16 6.79 0.87
C VAL A 500 12.28 5.98 1.53
N GLY A 501 11.96 4.90 2.24
CA GLY A 501 12.96 4.02 2.85
C GLY A 501 13.87 3.30 1.86
N ASP A 502 13.42 3.13 0.60
CA ASP A 502 14.17 2.49 -0.47
C ASP A 502 14.89 3.51 -1.37
N TRP A 503 14.77 4.82 -1.08
CA TRP A 503 15.40 5.87 -1.86
C TRP A 503 16.87 6.03 -1.47
N ALA A 504 17.71 6.31 -2.47
CA ALA A 504 19.07 6.79 -2.26
C ALA A 504 19.09 8.33 -2.19
N PRO A 505 20.07 8.95 -1.49
CA PRO A 505 20.25 10.39 -1.57
C PRO A 505 20.42 10.86 -3.02
N GLY A 506 19.66 11.89 -3.41
CA GLY A 506 19.52 12.38 -4.78
C GLY A 506 18.31 11.81 -5.54
N ASP A 507 17.66 10.76 -5.03
CA ASP A 507 16.44 10.24 -5.64
C ASP A 507 15.28 11.22 -5.48
N GLN A 508 14.39 11.20 -6.47
CA GLN A 508 13.22 12.05 -6.53
C GLN A 508 11.94 11.21 -6.57
N GLY A 509 10.90 11.73 -5.94
CA GLY A 509 9.56 11.14 -5.97
C GLY A 509 8.49 12.21 -5.86
N SER A 510 7.25 11.75 -5.72
CA SER A 510 6.08 12.62 -5.69
C SER A 510 5.02 12.12 -4.73
N ALA A 511 4.16 13.04 -4.30
CA ALA A 511 2.91 12.73 -3.61
C ALA A 511 1.74 13.35 -4.38
N PHE A 512 0.64 12.61 -4.46
CA PHE A 512 -0.61 13.02 -5.09
C PHE A 512 -1.73 13.07 -4.05
N ALA A 513 -2.36 14.23 -3.91
CA ALA A 513 -3.50 14.41 -3.03
C ALA A 513 -4.72 14.82 -3.86
N SER A 514 -5.72 13.95 -3.90
CA SER A 514 -7.04 14.29 -4.46
C SER A 514 -7.92 14.83 -3.34
N LEU A 515 -8.32 16.10 -3.45
CA LEU A 515 -9.01 16.83 -2.40
C LEU A 515 -10.49 16.90 -2.74
N ALA A 516 -11.22 15.85 -2.36
CA ALA A 516 -12.67 15.81 -2.54
C ALA A 516 -13.35 16.70 -1.47
N PRO A 517 -14.02 17.80 -1.86
CA PRO A 517 -14.72 18.63 -0.91
C PRO A 517 -15.86 17.83 -0.24
N PRO A 518 -15.99 17.87 1.11
CA PRO A 518 -17.10 17.24 1.81
C PRO A 518 -18.46 17.71 1.27
N PRO A 519 -19.49 16.85 1.23
CA PRO A 519 -20.85 17.26 0.84
C PRO A 519 -21.33 18.48 1.63
N GLY A 520 -21.86 19.47 0.93
CA GLY A 520 -22.25 20.78 1.44
C GLY A 520 -21.17 21.86 1.36
N THR A 521 -19.94 21.59 0.94
CA THR A 521 -18.90 22.61 0.84
C THR A 521 -19.23 23.69 -0.20
N PRO A 522 -19.21 24.99 0.11
CA PRO A 522 -19.42 26.02 -0.89
C PRO A 522 -18.23 26.13 -1.86
N PRO A 523 -18.47 26.43 -3.14
CA PRO A 523 -17.39 26.76 -4.06
C PRO A 523 -16.73 28.08 -3.64
N GLY A 524 -15.42 28.18 -3.81
CA GLY A 524 -14.67 29.39 -3.45
C GLY A 524 -13.19 29.13 -3.26
N ASP A 525 -12.46 30.19 -2.94
CA ASP A 525 -11.02 30.15 -2.66
C ASP A 525 -10.80 29.86 -1.16
N TYR A 526 -10.03 28.81 -0.88
CA TYR A 526 -9.72 28.37 0.49
C TYR A 526 -8.23 28.41 0.75
N ALA A 527 -7.82 28.68 1.99
CA ALA A 527 -6.42 28.57 2.40
C ALA A 527 -6.04 27.09 2.56
N TRP A 528 -4.88 26.70 2.04
CA TRP A 528 -4.41 25.32 2.10
C TRP A 528 -3.09 25.26 2.86
N ALA A 529 -2.83 24.14 3.51
CA ALA A 529 -1.62 23.91 4.30
C ALA A 529 -1.06 22.52 4.05
N LEU A 530 0.26 22.42 3.98
CA LEU A 530 0.99 21.17 3.84
C LEU A 530 1.73 20.83 5.13
N SER A 531 1.66 19.57 5.58
CA SER A 531 2.44 19.08 6.72
C SER A 531 3.08 17.75 6.39
N LEU A 532 4.41 17.68 6.51
CA LEU A 532 5.16 16.44 6.34
C LEU A 532 5.25 15.72 7.69
N TYR A 533 4.94 14.44 7.74
CA TYR A 533 5.13 13.61 8.93
C TYR A 533 5.60 12.20 8.54
N SER A 534 6.17 11.47 9.48
CA SER A 534 6.48 10.04 9.29
C SER A 534 5.73 9.20 10.33
N LEU A 535 5.38 7.98 9.95
CA LEU A 535 4.73 7.02 10.84
C LEU A 535 5.79 6.08 11.40
N PRO A 536 6.06 6.07 12.73
CA PRO A 536 7.02 5.14 13.29
C PRO A 536 6.58 3.70 12.96
N GLN A 537 7.52 2.85 12.55
CA GLN A 537 7.29 1.45 12.18
C GLN A 537 6.53 0.63 13.25
N VAL A 538 6.48 1.10 14.50
CA VAL A 538 5.79 0.45 15.64
C VAL A 538 4.63 1.34 16.12
N ALA A 539 3.62 1.55 15.28
CA ALA A 539 2.49 2.45 15.58
C ALA A 539 1.35 1.80 16.40
N TRP A 540 1.37 0.49 16.67
CA TRP A 540 0.21 -0.19 17.29
C TRP A 540 0.25 -0.37 18.82
N THR A 541 1.36 -0.08 19.51
CA THR A 541 1.45 -0.34 20.97
C THR A 541 1.53 0.91 21.85
N ASP A 542 2.02 2.05 21.36
CA ASP A 542 2.45 3.15 22.24
C ASP A 542 1.66 4.45 22.11
N GLY A 543 0.68 4.54 21.20
CA GLY A 543 -0.20 5.73 21.08
C GLY A 543 0.52 7.06 20.83
N ARG A 544 1.81 7.04 20.45
CA ARG A 544 2.55 8.26 20.11
C ARG A 544 2.03 8.80 18.79
N ALA A 545 1.37 9.96 18.84
CA ALA A 545 0.93 10.68 17.66
C ALA A 545 2.11 10.93 16.70
N ALA A 546 1.87 10.76 15.40
CA ALA A 546 2.81 11.17 14.38
C ALA A 546 3.17 12.66 14.56
N ARG A 547 4.46 12.98 14.68
CA ARG A 547 4.90 14.37 14.86
C ARG A 547 5.20 14.98 13.49
N PRO A 548 4.62 16.14 13.14
CA PRO A 548 4.96 16.82 11.91
C PRO A 548 6.40 17.37 11.99
N TRP A 549 7.11 17.30 10.88
CA TRP A 549 8.43 17.89 10.73
C TRP A 549 8.33 19.41 10.67
N ALA A 550 9.37 20.10 11.14
CA ALA A 550 9.45 21.54 11.02
C ALA A 550 9.68 21.97 9.58
N VAL A 551 8.99 23.03 9.15
CA VAL A 551 9.26 23.82 7.95
C VAL A 551 10.38 24.80 8.29
N LEU A 552 11.33 24.97 7.37
CA LEU A 552 12.45 25.89 7.49
C LEU A 552 12.31 27.03 6.48
N ASP A 553 12.70 28.24 6.88
CA ASP A 553 12.83 29.39 5.98
C ASP A 553 14.09 29.31 5.10
N ALA A 554 14.29 30.32 4.24
CA ALA A 554 15.43 30.37 3.31
C ALA A 554 16.80 30.40 4.02
N GLU A 555 16.84 30.86 5.27
CA GLU A 555 18.04 30.90 6.10
C GLU A 555 18.20 29.65 6.99
N GLY A 556 17.30 28.67 6.87
CA GLY A 556 17.32 27.42 7.62
C GLY A 556 16.77 27.52 9.04
N ARG A 557 16.02 28.59 9.36
CA ARG A 557 15.39 28.79 10.67
C ARG A 557 13.99 28.19 10.69
N PHE A 558 13.52 27.80 11.88
CA PHE A 558 12.17 27.27 12.07
C PHE A 558 11.09 28.27 11.62
N ALA A 559 10.21 27.83 10.72
CA ALA A 559 9.11 28.60 10.15
C ALA A 559 7.72 28.01 10.46
N GLY A 560 7.65 27.01 11.35
CA GLY A 560 6.40 26.34 11.74
C GLY A 560 6.38 24.84 11.40
N HIS A 561 5.22 24.21 11.54
CA HIS A 561 5.00 22.80 11.17
C HIS A 561 4.08 22.63 9.95
N GLN A 562 3.59 23.74 9.41
CA GLN A 562 2.71 23.77 8.25
C GLN A 562 3.25 24.78 7.25
N LEU A 563 3.37 24.35 6.00
CA LEU A 563 3.66 25.24 4.89
C LEU A 563 2.33 25.75 4.33
N ALA A 564 2.04 27.02 4.56
CA ALA A 564 0.86 27.68 4.00
C ALA A 564 1.00 27.84 2.48
N LEU A 565 -0.06 27.52 1.74
CA LEU A 565 -0.18 27.69 0.30
C LEU A 565 -1.05 28.92 -0.01
N PRO A 566 -0.96 29.48 -1.24
CA PRO A 566 -1.94 30.46 -1.72
C PRO A 566 -3.36 29.94 -1.57
N GLN A 567 -4.34 30.85 -1.51
CA GLN A 567 -5.74 30.42 -1.57
C GLN A 567 -6.02 29.78 -2.92
N LEU A 568 -6.61 28.59 -2.90
CA LEU A 568 -6.89 27.78 -4.09
C LEU A 568 -8.38 27.45 -4.16
N ALA A 569 -8.91 27.44 -5.39
CA ALA A 569 -10.32 27.21 -5.64
C ALA A 569 -10.74 25.76 -5.34
N LEU A 570 -11.89 25.61 -4.69
CA LEU A 570 -12.62 24.35 -4.61
C LEU A 570 -13.93 24.47 -5.40
N PRO A 571 -14.33 23.43 -6.17
CA PRO A 571 -15.54 23.44 -7.01
C PRO A 571 -16.86 23.40 -6.21
N GLY A 572 -16.78 23.32 -4.88
CA GLY A 572 -17.92 23.08 -3.99
C GLY A 572 -18.47 21.66 -4.14
N SER A 573 -19.38 21.30 -3.24
CA SER A 573 -20.09 20.02 -3.24
C SER A 573 -21.46 20.26 -2.64
N PRO A 574 -22.56 20.15 -3.39
CA PRO A 574 -23.89 20.39 -2.83
C PRO A 574 -24.28 19.30 -1.83
N ASP A 575 -25.03 19.67 -0.79
CA ASP A 575 -25.62 18.73 0.16
C ASP A 575 -27.06 18.37 -0.24
N LEU A 576 -27.47 17.11 -0.11
CA LEU A 576 -28.76 16.63 -0.60
C LEU A 576 -29.78 16.27 0.49
N ALA A 577 -29.48 16.46 1.78
CA ALA A 577 -30.28 15.83 2.84
C ALA A 577 -30.39 16.62 4.15
N LEU A 578 -30.76 17.91 4.10
CA LEU A 578 -31.09 18.68 5.32
C LEU A 578 -32.39 19.45 5.19
N ASP A 579 -33.22 19.32 6.23
CA ASP A 579 -34.55 19.94 6.32
C ASP A 579 -34.53 21.26 7.13
N GLN A 580 -33.49 21.50 7.92
CA GLN A 580 -33.31 22.68 8.79
C GLN A 580 -31.82 23.02 8.93
N VAL A 581 -31.48 24.19 9.50
CA VAL A 581 -30.09 24.52 9.85
C VAL A 581 -29.67 23.81 11.12
N TYR A 582 -28.41 23.39 11.10
CA TYR A 582 -27.68 22.85 12.25
C TYR A 582 -26.44 23.68 12.51
N ILE A 583 -26.13 23.97 13.78
CA ILE A 583 -24.79 24.43 14.16
C ILE A 583 -23.96 23.17 14.37
N THR A 584 -22.90 22.97 13.57
CA THR A 584 -22.04 21.79 13.65
C THR A 584 -20.81 22.02 14.53
N ARG A 585 -20.29 23.25 14.55
CA ARG A 585 -19.14 23.59 15.39
C ARG A 585 -19.26 25.01 15.94
N PHE A 586 -18.72 25.21 17.13
CA PHE A 586 -18.61 26.51 17.80
C PHE A 586 -17.22 26.62 18.45
N SER A 587 -16.55 27.77 18.31
CA SER A 587 -15.12 27.97 18.68
C SER A 587 -14.75 27.57 20.10
N ASP A 588 -15.71 27.59 21.02
CA ASP A 588 -15.45 27.43 22.46
C ASP A 588 -16.26 26.31 23.14
N LEU A 589 -16.93 25.46 22.34
CA LEU A 589 -17.67 24.30 22.85
C LEU A 589 -16.88 23.02 22.58
N ARG A 590 -16.51 22.31 23.66
CA ARG A 590 -16.23 20.87 23.59
C ARG A 590 -17.53 20.15 23.90
N THR A 591 -18.05 19.44 22.92
CA THR A 591 -19.21 18.58 23.08
C THR A 591 -18.86 17.23 22.46
N ASP A 592 -19.42 16.16 23.01
CA ASP A 592 -19.29 14.80 22.47
C ASP A 592 -20.19 14.59 21.22
N GLN A 593 -20.90 15.64 20.78
CA GLN A 593 -21.76 15.67 19.60
C GLN A 593 -21.43 16.87 18.69
N ASP A 594 -21.09 16.59 17.43
CA ASP A 594 -20.69 17.57 16.42
C ASP A 594 -21.88 18.27 15.72
N SER A 595 -23.09 18.28 16.30
CA SER A 595 -24.25 18.94 15.69
C SER A 595 -25.40 19.25 16.65
N PHE A 596 -26.02 20.43 16.48
CA PHE A 596 -27.16 20.91 17.27
C PHE A 596 -28.43 21.09 16.40
N PRO A 597 -29.52 20.33 16.62
CA PRO A 597 -30.76 20.43 15.86
C PRO A 597 -31.65 21.61 16.30
N GLY A 598 -32.10 22.41 15.34
CA GLY A 598 -33.08 23.49 15.52
C GLY A 598 -34.54 23.05 15.74
N GLY A 599 -34.79 22.00 16.54
CA GLY A 599 -36.15 21.56 16.85
C GLY A 599 -36.22 20.39 17.84
N GLY A 600 -36.17 20.70 19.13
CA GLY A 600 -36.75 19.87 20.18
C GLY A 600 -35.93 18.69 20.72
N LEU A 601 -34.66 18.88 21.04
CA LEU A 601 -33.97 18.15 22.11
C LEU A 601 -32.94 19.13 22.68
N GLU A 602 -33.10 19.56 23.94
CA GLU A 602 -32.15 20.45 24.63
C GLU A 602 -30.82 19.70 24.82
N PRO A 603 -29.76 20.01 24.04
CA PRO A 603 -28.43 19.58 24.43
C PRO A 603 -28.05 20.44 25.63
N THR A 604 -27.73 19.82 26.77
CA THR A 604 -27.22 20.53 27.93
C THR A 604 -25.86 21.16 27.58
N ILE A 605 -25.88 22.36 27.01
CA ILE A 605 -24.69 23.16 26.75
C ILE A 605 -24.25 23.70 28.11
N THR A 606 -23.30 23.03 28.75
CA THR A 606 -22.64 23.60 29.93
C THR A 606 -21.84 24.83 29.48
N PRO A 607 -22.20 26.05 29.90
CA PRO A 607 -21.49 27.25 29.49
C PRO A 607 -20.08 27.17 30.05
N ARG A 608 -19.07 27.08 29.18
CA ARG A 608 -17.70 27.33 29.60
C ARG A 608 -17.54 28.84 29.66
N SER A 609 -17.07 29.32 30.81
CA SER A 609 -16.56 30.66 31.03
C SER A 609 -15.60 31.08 29.90
N LEU A 610 -15.97 32.06 29.07
CA LEU A 610 -15.14 32.50 27.93
C LEU A 610 -14.22 33.69 28.28
N PRO A 611 -12.88 33.53 28.26
CA PRO A 611 -11.91 34.62 28.21
C PRO A 611 -11.77 35.14 26.76
N ARG A 612 -12.89 35.64 26.22
CA ARG A 612 -13.16 36.21 24.87
C ARG A 612 -12.09 36.12 23.76
N PRO A 613 -12.15 35.08 22.91
CA PRO A 613 -11.90 35.15 21.47
C PRO A 613 -13.17 35.57 20.68
N THR A 614 -13.03 35.83 19.37
CA THR A 614 -14.17 36.10 18.45
C THR A 614 -14.96 34.80 18.22
N PRO A 615 -16.21 34.67 18.70
CA PRO A 615 -16.98 33.45 18.50
C PRO A 615 -17.19 33.16 17.02
N ALA A 616 -16.89 31.93 16.64
CA ALA A 616 -17.05 31.42 15.29
C ALA A 616 -17.99 30.21 15.28
N LEU A 617 -18.84 30.14 14.26
CA LEU A 617 -19.80 29.05 14.06
C LEU A 617 -19.56 28.40 12.69
N GLU A 618 -19.65 27.08 12.66
CA GLU A 618 -19.86 26.30 11.45
C GLU A 618 -21.32 25.86 11.43
N VAL A 619 -21.97 26.09 10.31
CA VAL A 619 -23.41 25.98 10.17
C VAL A 619 -23.71 25.18 8.91
N ARG A 620 -24.63 24.22 8.99
CA ARG A 620 -25.08 23.43 7.84
C ARG A 620 -26.50 23.82 7.48
N GLN A 621 -26.67 24.44 6.31
CA GLN A 621 -27.92 24.98 5.79
C GLN A 621 -28.71 23.94 4.98
N PRO A 622 -30.06 23.99 5.01
CA PRO A 622 -30.92 23.10 4.23
C PRO A 622 -30.81 23.36 2.72
N ALA A 623 -31.39 22.45 1.93
CA ALA A 623 -31.36 22.51 0.46
C ALA A 623 -32.00 23.79 -0.14
N GLN A 624 -32.92 24.42 0.59
CA GLN A 624 -33.51 25.71 0.25
C GLN A 624 -33.30 26.69 1.41
N PRO A 625 -32.16 27.40 1.46
CA PRO A 625 -31.91 28.37 2.51
C PRO A 625 -32.92 29.53 2.38
N THR A 626 -33.73 29.77 3.41
CA THR A 626 -34.49 31.01 3.51
C THR A 626 -33.53 32.15 3.84
N PRO A 627 -33.59 33.31 3.16
CA PRO A 627 -32.72 34.45 3.44
C PRO A 627 -32.92 34.87 4.90
N ALA A 628 -31.98 34.48 5.74
CA ALA A 628 -32.02 34.68 7.17
C ALA A 628 -30.60 34.92 7.67
N GLU A 629 -30.46 35.91 8.53
CA GLU A 629 -29.21 36.23 9.22
C GLU A 629 -29.13 35.46 10.55
N LEU A 630 -27.92 35.06 10.93
CA LEU A 630 -27.65 34.66 12.30
C LEU A 630 -27.53 35.92 13.15
N ARG A 631 -28.14 35.89 14.33
CA ARG A 631 -28.09 37.01 15.27
C ARG A 631 -27.48 36.55 16.57
N LEU A 632 -26.47 37.26 17.03
CA LEU A 632 -25.90 37.09 18.36
C LEU A 632 -26.41 38.21 19.26
N VAL A 633 -27.22 37.85 20.25
CA VAL A 633 -27.96 38.77 21.12
C VAL A 633 -27.38 38.71 22.52
N GLY A 634 -26.74 39.79 22.95
CA GLY A 634 -26.29 40.00 24.34
C GLY A 634 -27.17 41.00 25.09
N ALA A 635 -26.82 41.28 26.34
CA ALA A 635 -27.59 42.20 27.20
C ALA A 635 -27.67 43.64 26.64
N ASP A 636 -26.61 44.12 26.00
CA ASP A 636 -26.44 45.49 25.51
C ASP A 636 -26.08 45.58 24.01
N PHE A 637 -26.02 44.44 23.30
CA PHE A 637 -25.67 44.41 21.88
C PHE A 637 -26.45 43.36 21.08
N VAL A 638 -26.62 43.61 19.78
CA VAL A 638 -27.12 42.64 18.80
C VAL A 638 -26.21 42.69 17.58
N LEU A 639 -25.49 41.60 17.32
CA LEU A 639 -24.65 41.44 16.14
C LEU A 639 -25.40 40.56 15.13
N ARG A 640 -25.25 40.88 13.85
CA ARG A 640 -25.92 40.18 12.74
C ARG A 640 -24.87 39.68 11.76
N HIS A 641 -25.00 38.45 11.32
CA HIS A 641 -24.13 37.83 10.32
C HIS A 641 -25.00 37.22 9.22
N PRO A 642 -25.00 37.78 7.99
CA PRO A 642 -25.74 37.19 6.89
C PRO A 642 -25.09 35.87 6.47
N LEU A 643 -25.90 34.83 6.25
CA LEU A 643 -25.41 33.57 5.69
C LEU A 643 -25.45 33.62 4.16
N PRO A 644 -24.49 32.96 3.47
CA PRO A 644 -24.49 32.86 2.02
C PRO A 644 -25.69 32.04 1.51
N ASP A 645 -26.15 32.34 0.31
CA ASP A 645 -27.19 31.59 -0.40
C ASP A 645 -26.63 30.27 -0.96
N TRP A 646 -26.28 29.36 -0.05
CA TRP A 646 -25.66 28.07 -0.34
C TRP A 646 -26.20 26.97 0.56
N ALA A 647 -26.61 25.86 -0.05
CA ALA A 647 -27.05 24.65 0.65
C ALA A 647 -25.83 23.84 1.13
N GLY A 648 -25.68 23.70 2.45
CA GLY A 648 -24.54 23.03 3.07
C GLY A 648 -23.79 23.91 4.05
N TYR A 649 -22.47 23.83 4.09
CA TYR A 649 -21.64 24.56 5.05
C TYR A 649 -21.64 26.07 4.81
N ALA A 650 -21.71 26.80 5.91
CA ALA A 650 -21.47 28.23 6.01
C ALA A 650 -20.77 28.52 7.34
N TRP A 651 -20.03 29.63 7.39
CA TRP A 651 -19.31 30.04 8.59
C TRP A 651 -19.73 31.45 8.99
N ALA A 652 -19.82 31.68 10.30
CA ALA A 652 -20.16 32.98 10.85
C ALA A 652 -19.21 33.35 11.99
N THR A 653 -18.59 34.54 11.90
CA THR A 653 -17.76 35.11 12.95
C THR A 653 -18.41 36.38 13.50
N PHE A 654 -18.41 36.53 14.82
CA PHE A 654 -19.08 37.63 15.52
C PHE A 654 -18.09 38.45 16.36
N PRO A 655 -17.67 39.64 15.90
CA PRO A 655 -16.75 40.48 16.66
C PRO A 655 -17.45 41.05 17.89
N LEU A 656 -17.14 40.51 19.07
CA LEU A 656 -17.79 40.92 20.32
C LEU A 656 -17.37 42.33 20.75
N PRO A 657 -18.30 43.16 21.28
CA PRO A 657 -17.91 44.43 21.89
C PRO A 657 -17.05 44.18 23.14
N LEU A 658 -16.01 44.99 23.34
CA LEU A 658 -15.05 44.82 24.45
C LEU A 658 -15.71 44.96 25.85
N SER A 659 -16.84 45.67 25.96
CA SER A 659 -17.66 45.73 27.18
C SER A 659 -18.40 44.42 27.41
N GLY A 660 -19.25 43.95 26.49
CA GLY A 660 -19.99 42.66 26.49
C GLY A 660 -20.40 42.16 27.88
N GLN A 661 -20.42 40.86 28.18
CA GLN A 661 -20.71 40.24 29.49
C GLN A 661 -22.18 39.84 29.71
N GLY A 662 -22.36 38.75 30.46
CA GLY A 662 -23.67 38.18 30.74
C GLY A 662 -24.12 37.14 29.71
N ALA A 663 -25.40 36.76 29.77
CA ALA A 663 -25.98 35.77 28.87
C ALA A 663 -26.06 36.29 27.43
N VAL A 664 -25.71 35.43 26.48
CA VAL A 664 -25.74 35.68 25.04
C VAL A 664 -26.41 34.52 24.33
N GLU A 665 -27.25 34.82 23.35
CA GLU A 665 -28.01 33.83 22.58
C GLU A 665 -27.71 33.95 21.08
N VAL A 666 -27.53 32.81 20.42
CA VAL A 666 -27.48 32.70 18.95
C VAL A 666 -28.88 32.40 18.45
N TRP A 667 -29.38 33.22 17.54
CA TRP A 667 -30.71 33.11 16.95
C TRP A 667 -30.63 32.92 15.44
N TRP A 668 -31.54 32.11 14.91
CA TRP A 668 -31.81 32.02 13.48
C TRP A 668 -33.28 32.28 13.19
N GLY A 669 -33.57 33.30 12.38
CA GLY A 669 -34.95 33.79 12.24
C GLY A 669 -35.54 34.14 13.61
N GLN A 670 -36.66 33.51 14.00
CA GLN A 670 -37.30 33.69 15.31
C GLN A 670 -37.01 32.54 16.30
N GLN A 671 -36.06 31.65 15.98
CA GLN A 671 -35.74 30.49 16.80
C GLN A 671 -34.39 30.69 17.51
N PRO A 672 -34.32 30.53 18.85
CA PRO A 672 -33.04 30.47 19.56
C PRO A 672 -32.36 29.12 19.28
N MET A 673 -31.08 29.18 18.90
CA MET A 673 -30.28 28.01 18.53
C MET A 673 -29.31 27.59 19.64
N LEU A 674 -28.74 28.55 20.36
CA LEU A 674 -27.70 28.33 21.37
C LEU A 674 -27.75 29.44 22.43
N GLN A 675 -27.45 29.13 23.70
CA GLN A 675 -27.24 30.13 24.74
C GLN A 675 -25.91 29.86 25.48
N TYR A 676 -25.16 30.91 25.77
CA TYR A 676 -23.91 30.84 26.54
C TYR A 676 -23.68 32.12 27.35
N THR A 677 -22.64 32.16 28.18
CA THR A 677 -22.32 33.32 29.03
C THR A 677 -20.95 33.91 28.68
N LEU A 678 -20.91 35.22 28.41
CA LEU A 678 -19.68 35.98 28.32
C LEU A 678 -19.23 36.37 29.73
N LEU A 679 -18.00 36.02 30.10
CA LEU A 679 -17.42 36.51 31.33
C LEU A 679 -16.83 37.91 31.16
N PRO A 680 -16.77 38.69 32.26
CA PRO A 680 -15.88 39.84 32.32
C PRO A 680 -14.43 39.35 32.21
N THR A 681 -13.61 40.12 31.49
CA THR A 681 -12.16 39.91 31.42
C THR A 681 -11.52 40.79 32.49
N ASP A 682 -10.69 40.21 33.36
CA ASP A 682 -9.89 41.00 34.31
C ASP A 682 -8.80 41.75 33.55
N ARG A 683 -8.78 43.08 33.72
CA ARG A 683 -7.90 44.01 32.99
C ARG A 683 -7.01 44.78 33.95
N LEU A 684 -5.74 44.90 33.59
CA LEU A 684 -4.74 45.65 34.35
C LEU A 684 -4.50 47.00 33.68
N PHE A 685 -4.85 48.09 34.34
CA PHE A 685 -4.56 49.46 33.86
C PHE A 685 -3.55 50.20 34.75
N SER A 686 -3.19 49.62 35.88
CA SER A 686 -2.08 50.07 36.71
C SER A 686 -0.80 49.38 36.27
N ALA A 687 0.29 50.14 36.12
CA ALA A 687 1.58 49.60 35.71
C ALA A 687 2.07 48.50 36.68
N PRO A 688 2.37 47.28 36.19
CA PRO A 688 2.92 46.21 37.01
C PRO A 688 4.42 46.45 37.30
N ALA A 689 4.97 45.68 38.24
CA ALA A 689 6.42 45.69 38.49
C ALA A 689 7.18 45.05 37.31
N ILE A 690 8.33 45.63 36.97
CA ILE A 690 9.19 45.17 35.87
C ILE A 690 10.61 45.00 36.42
N GLU A 691 11.15 43.78 36.37
CA GLU A 691 12.49 43.45 36.84
C GLU A 691 13.57 43.86 35.84
N GLN A 692 13.35 43.53 34.56
CA GLN A 692 14.26 43.88 33.46
C GLN A 692 13.51 44.72 32.43
N ALA A 693 13.78 46.03 32.42
CA ALA A 693 13.13 46.96 31.52
C ALA A 693 13.67 46.84 30.09
N THR A 694 12.75 46.91 29.12
CA THR A 694 13.06 47.09 27.70
C THR A 694 12.10 48.12 27.10
N ALA A 695 12.40 48.60 25.90
CA ALA A 695 11.56 49.56 25.20
C ALA A 695 11.50 49.20 23.71
N ALA A 696 10.88 48.06 23.42
CA ALA A 696 10.64 47.63 22.05
C ALA A 696 9.21 47.99 21.64
N HIS A 697 9.07 48.65 20.49
CA HIS A 697 7.78 48.99 19.90
C HIS A 697 7.44 47.99 18.80
N PHE A 698 6.25 47.41 18.90
CA PHE A 698 5.69 46.52 17.90
C PHE A 698 4.48 47.23 17.26
N PRO A 699 4.62 47.73 16.02
CA PRO A 699 3.55 48.47 15.35
C PRO A 699 2.25 47.66 15.33
N ASN A 700 1.14 48.31 15.67
CA ASN A 700 -0.21 47.72 15.77
C ASN A 700 -0.40 46.68 16.87
N VAL A 701 0.54 46.52 17.81
CA VAL A 701 0.41 45.63 18.97
C VAL A 701 0.54 46.43 20.26
N GLY A 702 1.69 47.10 20.43
CA GLY A 702 1.99 47.85 21.64
C GLY A 702 3.47 47.91 21.96
N HIS A 703 3.77 48.25 23.20
CA HIS A 703 5.13 48.31 23.72
C HIS A 703 5.42 47.08 24.57
N LEU A 704 6.53 46.40 24.30
CA LEU A 704 7.13 45.47 25.23
C LEU A 704 7.93 46.28 26.25
N LEU A 705 7.46 46.32 27.49
CA LEU A 705 8.02 47.13 28.57
C LEU A 705 9.14 46.44 29.33
N GLY A 706 9.18 45.11 29.31
CA GLY A 706 10.22 44.35 29.99
C GLY A 706 9.87 42.89 30.18
N ALA A 707 10.69 42.22 30.99
CA ALA A 707 10.48 40.85 31.43
C ALA A 707 10.69 40.71 32.94
N ASN A 708 9.97 39.77 33.51
CA ASN A 708 10.02 39.32 34.90
C ASN A 708 10.37 37.83 34.96
N GLN A 709 10.85 37.38 36.11
CA GLN A 709 11.15 35.96 36.38
C GLN A 709 12.21 35.38 35.44
N VAL A 710 13.10 36.22 34.89
CA VAL A 710 14.18 35.76 34.01
C VAL A 710 15.24 35.05 34.86
N PRO A 711 15.39 33.71 34.78
CA PRO A 711 16.27 32.97 35.68
C PRO A 711 17.73 33.35 35.46
N GLU A 712 18.56 33.40 36.50
CA GLU A 712 20.00 33.74 36.35
C GLU A 712 20.83 32.61 35.70
N ALA A 713 20.37 31.37 35.85
CA ALA A 713 20.95 30.17 35.25
C ALA A 713 19.83 29.19 34.90
N VAL A 714 20.01 28.43 33.81
CA VAL A 714 19.06 27.43 33.33
C VAL A 714 19.78 26.11 33.11
N GLU A 715 19.12 25.00 33.46
CA GLU A 715 19.64 23.65 33.25
C GLU A 715 19.16 23.10 31.91
N VAL A 716 20.10 22.57 31.12
CA VAL A 716 19.81 21.97 29.81
C VAL A 716 18.83 20.81 29.95
N GLY A 717 17.73 20.86 29.21
CA GLY A 717 16.67 19.85 29.23
C GLY A 717 15.55 20.10 30.23
N THR A 718 15.71 21.08 31.13
CA THR A 718 14.66 21.48 32.09
C THR A 718 13.96 22.75 31.58
N PRO A 719 12.63 22.74 31.35
CA PRO A 719 11.89 23.94 30.95
C PRO A 719 11.97 25.03 32.02
N PHE A 720 11.97 26.30 31.59
CA PHE A 720 11.99 27.46 32.48
C PHE A 720 11.04 28.53 31.97
N ALA A 721 10.57 29.41 32.86
CA ALA A 721 9.58 30.43 32.52
C ALA A 721 10.21 31.83 32.40
N VAL A 722 9.64 32.66 31.53
CA VAL A 722 9.91 34.08 31.39
C VAL A 722 8.57 34.78 31.23
N GLU A 723 8.29 35.78 32.05
CA GLU A 723 7.07 36.58 31.93
C GLU A 723 7.40 37.89 31.21
N VAL A 724 6.86 38.10 30.02
CA VAL A 724 7.01 39.36 29.28
C VAL A 724 5.83 40.28 29.60
N VAL A 725 6.12 41.58 29.71
CA VAL A 725 5.12 42.59 30.10
C VAL A 725 4.85 43.52 28.92
N TRP A 726 3.62 43.46 28.42
CA TRP A 726 3.17 44.31 27.32
C TRP A 726 2.32 45.48 27.83
N GLN A 727 2.38 46.61 27.14
CA GLN A 727 1.39 47.66 27.22
C GLN A 727 0.78 47.90 25.84
N ALA A 728 -0.53 47.75 25.75
CA ALA A 728 -1.29 47.94 24.53
C ALA A 728 -1.33 49.42 24.11
N GLU A 729 -1.09 49.68 22.82
CA GLU A 729 -1.20 51.00 22.22
C GLU A 729 -2.67 51.31 21.84
N PRO A 730 -3.10 52.58 21.77
CA PRO A 730 -4.39 52.92 21.18
C PRO A 730 -4.42 52.61 19.67
N ALA A 731 -4.79 51.39 19.31
CA ALA A 731 -5.13 51.02 17.94
C ALA A 731 -6.66 50.93 17.83
N PRO A 732 -7.31 51.60 16.87
CA PRO A 732 -8.77 51.57 16.74
C PRO A 732 -9.36 50.20 16.42
N ASP A 733 -8.55 49.22 15.98
CA ASP A 733 -9.04 47.92 15.48
C ASP A 733 -7.89 46.89 15.43
N LEU A 734 -7.34 46.47 16.57
CA LEU A 734 -6.50 45.27 16.63
C LEU A 734 -7.42 44.06 16.36
N ARG A 735 -7.50 43.63 15.10
CA ARG A 735 -8.35 42.50 14.65
C ARG A 735 -7.59 41.22 14.37
N VAL A 736 -6.29 41.23 14.63
CA VAL A 736 -5.37 40.13 14.36
C VAL A 736 -4.82 39.64 15.68
N ASP A 737 -4.95 38.33 15.93
CA ASP A 737 -4.28 37.69 17.04
C ASP A 737 -2.85 37.34 16.65
N TYR A 738 -1.92 37.65 17.56
CA TYR A 738 -0.50 37.43 17.36
C TYR A 738 -0.04 36.21 18.16
N VAL A 739 1.00 35.55 17.67
CA VAL A 739 1.79 34.59 18.44
C VAL A 739 3.06 35.30 18.90
N VAL A 740 3.38 35.18 20.19
CA VAL A 740 4.62 35.69 20.77
C VAL A 740 5.62 34.54 20.80
N PHE A 741 6.78 34.78 20.22
CA PHE A 741 7.89 33.83 20.16
C PHE A 741 8.98 34.33 21.11
N VAL A 742 9.23 33.59 22.19
CA VAL A 742 10.31 33.89 23.14
C VAL A 742 11.40 32.84 22.98
N GLN A 743 12.60 33.30 22.63
CA GLN A 743 13.72 32.42 22.27
C GLN A 743 14.93 32.65 23.17
N LEU A 744 15.59 31.57 23.54
CA LEU A 744 16.95 31.57 24.07
C LEU A 744 17.91 31.25 22.93
N LEU A 745 18.77 32.22 22.60
CA LEU A 745 19.76 32.10 21.52
C LEU A 745 21.19 32.13 22.08
N THR A 746 22.13 31.51 21.37
CA THR A 746 23.57 31.70 21.60
C THR A 746 24.07 33.04 21.01
N PRO A 747 25.30 33.51 21.30
CA PRO A 747 25.84 34.75 20.73
C PRO A 747 25.95 34.73 19.20
N ASP A 748 26.10 33.55 18.60
CA ASP A 748 26.10 33.31 17.15
C ASP A 748 24.70 33.12 16.53
N GLY A 749 23.64 33.23 17.34
CA GLY A 749 22.24 33.19 16.89
C GLY A 749 21.62 31.79 16.79
N ARG A 750 22.27 30.75 17.32
CA ARG A 750 21.72 29.38 17.36
C ARG A 750 20.62 29.28 18.41
N LEU A 751 19.48 28.70 18.04
CA LEU A 751 18.36 28.46 18.94
C LEU A 751 18.64 27.33 19.95
N LEU A 752 18.47 27.63 21.24
CA LEU A 752 18.64 26.67 22.34
C LEU A 752 17.30 26.22 22.94
N ALA A 753 16.42 27.16 23.24
CA ALA A 753 15.09 26.90 23.79
C ALA A 753 14.08 27.94 23.26
N GLN A 754 12.80 27.57 23.19
CA GLN A 754 11.76 28.41 22.60
C GLN A 754 10.39 28.19 23.25
N SER A 755 9.59 29.25 23.29
CA SER A 755 8.17 29.22 23.57
C SER A 755 7.41 29.97 22.49
N ASP A 756 6.44 29.32 21.84
CA ASP A 756 5.56 29.90 20.84
C ASP A 756 4.13 29.78 21.34
N ALA A 757 3.56 30.89 21.79
CA ALA A 757 2.22 30.89 22.34
C ALA A 757 1.49 32.21 22.03
N PRO A 758 0.16 32.18 21.86
CA PRO A 758 -0.64 33.39 21.92
C PRO A 758 -0.47 34.07 23.30
N PRO A 759 -0.56 35.41 23.39
CA PRO A 759 -0.32 36.13 24.63
C PRO A 759 -1.17 35.61 25.80
N ALA A 760 -0.52 35.53 26.96
CA ALA A 760 -1.03 34.95 28.21
C ALA A 760 -1.63 33.56 28.00
N ALA A 761 -0.94 32.70 27.25
CA ALA A 761 -1.39 31.36 26.88
C ALA A 761 -2.78 31.33 26.22
N GLY A 762 -3.10 32.37 25.44
CA GLY A 762 -4.39 32.52 24.75
C GLY A 762 -5.55 33.00 25.62
N THR A 763 -5.31 33.29 26.90
CA THR A 763 -6.35 33.89 27.77
C THR A 763 -6.54 35.39 27.52
N ARG A 764 -5.52 36.06 26.95
CA ARG A 764 -5.54 37.48 26.63
C ARG A 764 -5.09 37.71 25.17
N PRO A 765 -5.86 37.26 24.16
CA PRO A 765 -5.53 37.49 22.76
C PRO A 765 -5.38 38.99 22.47
N ALA A 766 -4.44 39.35 21.59
CA ALA A 766 -4.09 40.73 21.28
C ALA A 766 -5.29 41.52 20.73
N SER A 767 -6.20 40.87 20.01
CA SER A 767 -7.45 41.49 19.53
C SER A 767 -8.39 41.97 20.64
N GLY A 768 -8.22 41.46 21.86
CA GLY A 768 -9.01 41.82 23.03
C GLY A 768 -8.39 42.91 23.91
N TRP A 769 -7.20 43.43 23.57
CA TRP A 769 -6.47 44.41 24.39
C TRP A 769 -7.11 45.80 24.30
N LEU A 770 -7.25 46.48 25.45
CA LEU A 770 -7.70 47.87 25.49
C LEU A 770 -6.51 48.84 25.48
N PRO A 771 -6.68 50.07 24.96
CA PRO A 771 -5.65 51.09 25.04
C PRO A 771 -5.14 51.28 26.47
N HIS A 772 -3.81 51.32 26.62
CA HIS A 772 -3.11 51.43 27.91
C HIS A 772 -3.24 50.24 28.86
N GLU A 773 -3.86 49.15 28.42
CA GLU A 773 -3.90 47.91 29.19
C GLU A 773 -2.51 47.27 29.28
N PHE A 774 -2.19 46.71 30.44
CA PHE A 774 -1.01 45.90 30.69
C PHE A 774 -1.35 44.41 30.61
N ILE A 775 -0.50 43.64 29.94
CA ILE A 775 -0.67 42.19 29.78
C ILE A 775 0.59 41.50 30.31
N LEU A 776 0.37 40.66 31.32
CA LEU A 776 1.38 39.76 31.87
C LEU A 776 1.32 38.45 31.08
N ASP A 777 2.42 38.12 30.42
CA ASP A 777 2.46 37.05 29.42
C ASP A 777 3.57 36.06 29.77
N LEU A 778 3.17 34.96 30.43
CA LEU A 778 4.09 33.94 30.91
C LEU A 778 4.40 32.90 29.81
N HIS A 779 5.65 32.85 29.39
CA HIS A 779 6.16 31.87 28.44
C HIS A 779 7.02 30.83 29.13
N THR A 780 6.69 29.55 28.97
CA THR A 780 7.57 28.43 29.36
C THR A 780 8.37 28.00 28.14
N LEU A 781 9.70 28.14 28.20
CA LEU A 781 10.61 27.79 27.11
C LEU A 781 11.02 26.32 27.21
N ASP A 782 10.81 25.60 26.12
CA ASP A 782 11.23 24.20 25.95
C ASP A 782 12.55 24.12 25.17
N TRP A 783 13.44 23.24 25.61
CA TRP A 783 14.73 23.00 24.95
C TRP A 783 14.55 22.37 23.57
N LYS A 784 15.20 22.96 22.57
CA LYS A 784 15.30 22.44 21.20
C LYS A 784 16.66 21.81 20.92
N ALA A 785 17.73 22.30 21.57
CA ALA A 785 19.08 21.78 21.45
C ALA A 785 19.61 21.31 22.82
N LEU A 786 19.73 19.99 23.00
CA LEU A 786 20.18 19.37 24.27
C LEU A 786 21.70 19.16 24.36
N ASP A 787 22.41 19.45 23.27
CA ASP A 787 23.85 19.22 23.09
C ASP A 787 24.71 20.43 23.46
N TYR A 788 24.11 21.57 23.79
CA TYR A 788 24.83 22.78 24.15
C TYR A 788 25.44 22.72 25.56
N ARG A 789 26.72 23.09 25.67
CA ARG A 789 27.43 23.31 26.94
C ARG A 789 28.29 24.56 26.82
N GLY A 790 27.94 25.63 27.52
CA GLY A 790 28.66 26.92 27.49
C GLY A 790 28.18 27.87 28.58
N GLU A 791 28.95 28.95 28.82
CA GLU A 791 28.49 30.08 29.64
C GLU A 791 27.47 30.93 28.87
N ARG A 792 26.66 31.70 29.62
CA ARG A 792 25.62 32.60 29.07
C ARG A 792 26.18 33.57 28.02
N PRO A 793 25.41 33.95 26.98
CA PRO A 793 25.65 35.19 26.25
C PRO A 793 25.67 36.41 27.17
#